data_AF-A0AA45BBW6-F1
#
_entry.id   AF-A0AA45BBW6-F1
#
_cell.length_a   1.000
_cell.length_b   1.000
_cell.length_c   1.000
_cell.angle_alpha   90.00
_cell.angle_beta   90.00
_cell.angle_gamma   90.00
#
_symmetry.space_group_name_H-M   'P 1'
#
loop_
_entity.id
_entity.type
_entity.pdbx_description
1 polymer ?
#
loop_
_entity_poly.entity_id
_entity_poly.type
_entity_poly.pdbx_seq_one_letter_code
_entity_poly.pdbx_strand_id
1 'polypeptide(L)'
;MTNSAPSGSQPSAAPQSDSAKARQLDEHRQHPDGEALRTNQGVRIADNQNTLRAGARGPSLLEDFIMREKITHFDHERIPERVVHARGSAAHGVFRVYESMADYTKAAFLQDPAAETPVYVRFSTVQGPRGSADTVRDVRGFAVKFYTEEGNYDLVGNNMPVFFIQDAIKFPDFVHAVKPEAPNEMPTGASAHDTFWDFVSLVPETTHTVLWLMSDRALPASYRAMDGFGVHTFRFVNAAGAEHFVKFHWRPVSGAYSLLWDEAQRIAGHDPDFNRRDLWMAIERGDYPEFELGVQLIDPADARKFDFDLLDPTKLVPEELVPVKPIGRMTLNRNPDNFFAETEQVAFHPGHVVPGIDFTNDPLLQGRLFSYTDTQLSRLGGPNFHELPINRPLCPFANNQRDAMHRQTIAVGQASYEPNSLNGGWPRETPPAPAGGGFETVPEPLEGTKVRVRSESFADHFSQAALFYQSMTDIEQRHISDAYCFELGKVTKPEIRARVVNDIIARFDAGLAAEVAERLGLPPPQTATTPAVARLAPSLSLVGRAKPTIRSRKIALVATPGVSQALVDQVRSTLAAAGAVPTVVAPTLAPIGGIVPQATLAGMPSVMFDAVFVCGGDGRELAHNADACHFVREAFKHLKPIAAVGSGRQLLSAAHLPDPAEGVCVGHVADLDAVLGAFSGELGRHRVWAREQQAAELPA
;
A
#
# COMPACT_ATOMS: atom_id res chain seq x y z
N MET A 1 45.27 14.18 19.28
CA MET A 1 44.98 12.95 18.51
C MET A 1 43.49 12.73 18.54
N THR A 2 42.78 13.33 17.58
CA THR A 2 41.32 13.28 17.47
C THR A 2 40.96 12.11 16.57
N ASN A 3 40.38 11.07 17.17
CA ASN A 3 39.81 9.92 16.47
C ASN A 3 38.56 10.38 15.70
N SER A 4 38.72 10.65 14.41
CA SER A 4 37.62 10.68 13.45
C SER A 4 37.24 9.25 13.12
N ALA A 5 36.15 8.76 13.69
CA ALA A 5 35.51 7.54 13.21
C ALA A 5 35.14 7.73 11.73
N PRO A 6 35.38 6.73 10.86
CA PRO A 6 34.99 6.83 9.47
C PRO A 6 33.47 6.75 9.39
N SER A 7 32.81 7.85 9.04
CA SER A 7 31.45 7.84 8.55
C SER A 7 31.40 6.91 7.35
N GLY A 8 30.75 5.74 7.49
CA GLY A 8 30.38 4.92 6.35
C GLY A 8 29.63 5.82 5.38
N SER A 9 30.17 5.98 4.17
CA SER A 9 29.57 6.77 3.11
C SER A 9 28.15 6.24 2.87
N GLN A 10 27.14 6.98 3.31
CA GLN A 10 25.81 6.80 2.75
C GLN A 10 25.95 6.96 1.23
N PRO A 11 25.36 6.05 0.42
CA PRO A 11 25.29 6.29 -1.01
C PRO A 11 24.72 7.69 -1.22
N SER A 12 25.38 8.52 -2.05
CA SER A 12 24.90 9.86 -2.35
C SER A 12 23.45 9.73 -2.78
N ALA A 13 22.53 10.34 -2.04
CA ALA A 13 21.11 10.31 -2.38
C ALA A 13 20.97 10.65 -3.87
N ALA A 14 20.24 9.80 -4.62
CA ALA A 14 19.95 10.08 -6.02
C ALA A 14 19.40 11.52 -6.11
N PRO A 15 19.80 12.32 -7.12
CA PRO A 15 19.33 13.70 -7.24
C PRO A 15 17.80 13.69 -7.20
N GLN A 16 17.24 14.39 -6.22
CA GLN A 16 15.79 14.46 -6.05
C GLN A 16 15.17 15.10 -7.29
N SER A 17 14.11 14.48 -7.81
CA SER A 17 13.37 14.98 -8.97
C SER A 17 12.85 16.40 -8.76
N ASP A 18 13.19 17.31 -9.69
CA ASP A 18 12.74 18.71 -9.73
C ASP A 18 11.40 18.84 -10.50
N SER A 19 10.32 18.31 -9.91
CA SER A 19 8.97 18.44 -10.47
C SER A 19 8.37 19.83 -10.19
N ALA A 20 7.35 20.25 -10.94
CA ALA A 20 6.67 21.53 -10.67
C ALA A 20 6.08 21.59 -9.25
N LYS A 21 5.61 20.46 -8.71
CA LYS A 21 5.15 20.37 -7.31
C LYS A 21 6.30 20.53 -6.31
N ALA A 22 7.46 19.93 -6.59
CA ALA A 22 8.64 20.10 -5.76
C ALA A 22 9.05 21.59 -5.65
N ARG A 23 9.02 22.33 -6.76
CA ARG A 23 9.30 23.77 -6.80
C ARG A 23 8.29 24.61 -6.03
N GLN A 24 6.99 24.32 -6.16
CA GLN A 24 5.98 25.00 -5.36
C GLN A 24 6.19 24.78 -3.86
N LEU A 25 6.67 23.61 -3.46
CA LEU A 25 6.97 23.31 -2.05
C LEU A 25 8.23 24.01 -1.53
N ASP A 26 9.16 24.44 -2.39
CA ASP A 26 10.37 25.17 -1.97
C ASP A 26 10.03 26.48 -1.25
N GLU A 27 8.91 27.13 -1.59
CA GLU A 27 8.41 28.33 -0.92
C GLU A 27 8.11 28.10 0.58
N HIS A 28 7.96 26.84 0.98
CA HIS A 28 7.60 26.43 2.34
C HIS A 28 8.70 25.64 3.05
N ARG A 29 9.85 25.41 2.40
CA ARG A 29 10.99 24.73 3.02
C ARG A 29 11.79 25.69 3.91
N GLN A 30 12.29 25.17 5.02
CA GLN A 30 13.20 25.89 5.92
C GLN A 30 14.55 25.17 5.97
N HIS A 31 15.63 25.93 5.82
CA HIS A 31 17.01 25.43 5.88
C HIS A 31 17.70 26.00 7.12
N PRO A 32 17.87 25.21 8.20
CA PRO A 32 18.33 25.74 9.49
C PRO A 32 19.85 25.92 9.59
N ASP A 33 20.63 25.44 8.62
CA ASP A 33 22.09 25.48 8.69
C ASP A 33 22.62 26.92 8.73
N GLY A 34 23.34 27.27 9.80
CA GLY A 34 23.88 28.61 10.02
C GLY A 34 22.89 29.61 10.64
N GLU A 35 21.64 29.23 10.88
CA GLU A 35 20.63 30.09 11.49
C GLU A 35 20.68 30.08 13.03
N ALA A 36 20.24 31.19 13.64
CA ALA A 36 20.10 31.27 15.09
C ALA A 36 18.81 30.57 15.54
N LEU A 37 18.87 29.79 16.64
CA LEU A 37 17.68 29.27 17.31
C LEU A 37 16.79 30.43 17.79
N ARG A 38 15.50 30.39 17.45
CA ARG A 38 14.53 31.44 17.74
C ARG A 38 13.21 30.90 18.27
N THR A 39 12.42 31.76 18.89
CA THR A 39 10.97 31.58 19.08
C THR A 39 10.24 31.66 17.74
N ASN A 40 8.98 31.24 17.71
CA ASN A 40 8.11 31.37 16.53
C ASN A 40 7.83 32.84 16.16
N GLN A 41 8.06 33.77 17.09
CA GLN A 41 8.02 35.23 16.86
C GLN A 41 9.37 35.82 16.39
N GLY A 42 10.38 34.97 16.11
CA GLY A 42 11.67 35.38 15.59
C GLY A 42 12.67 35.89 16.64
N VAL A 43 12.42 35.74 17.94
CA VAL A 43 13.32 36.19 19.01
C VAL A 43 14.44 35.17 19.22
N ARG A 44 15.71 35.58 19.18
CA ARG A 44 16.86 34.69 19.40
C ARG A 44 16.87 34.15 20.83
N ILE A 45 17.15 32.86 21.00
CA ILE A 45 17.20 32.17 22.29
C ILE A 45 18.65 32.05 22.74
N ALA A 46 18.98 32.61 23.92
CA ALA A 46 20.31 32.55 24.50
C ALA A 46 20.60 31.21 25.21
N ASP A 47 19.61 30.67 25.91
CA ASP A 47 19.69 29.40 26.64
C ASP A 47 18.41 28.59 26.41
N ASN A 48 18.56 27.41 25.80
CA ASN A 48 17.45 26.45 25.53
C ASN A 48 17.52 25.23 26.46
N GLN A 49 18.36 25.28 27.49
CA GLN A 49 18.62 24.20 28.45
C GLN A 49 17.87 24.42 29.76
N ASN A 50 17.51 25.66 30.08
CA ASN A 50 16.95 26.03 31.38
C ASN A 50 15.66 26.83 31.26
N THR A 51 14.69 26.52 32.13
CA THR A 51 13.54 27.40 32.42
C THR A 51 14.00 28.58 33.28
N LEU A 52 13.44 29.77 33.04
CA LEU A 52 13.63 30.94 33.89
C LEU A 52 13.11 30.67 35.32
N ARG A 53 13.94 30.98 36.32
CA ARG A 53 13.69 30.68 37.74
C ARG A 53 14.11 31.84 38.64
N ALA A 54 13.52 31.91 39.84
CA ALA A 54 13.97 32.82 40.91
C ALA A 54 15.28 32.33 41.57
N GLY A 55 16.40 32.47 40.87
CA GLY A 55 17.70 31.93 41.26
C GLY A 55 17.91 30.49 40.81
N ALA A 56 19.16 30.01 40.83
CA ALA A 56 19.56 28.73 40.23
C ALA A 56 18.84 27.48 40.79
N ARG A 57 18.26 27.57 42.01
CA ARG A 57 17.48 26.50 42.65
C ARG A 57 16.07 26.95 43.04
N GLY A 58 15.60 28.06 42.50
CA GLY A 58 14.28 28.62 42.80
C GLY A 58 13.15 28.01 41.95
N PRO A 59 11.90 28.41 42.24
CA PRO A 59 10.74 28.05 41.42
C PRO A 59 10.85 28.64 40.01
N SER A 60 10.22 27.96 39.03
CA SER A 60 10.04 28.48 37.67
C SER A 60 9.10 29.69 37.66
N LEU A 61 9.34 30.62 36.74
CA LEU A 61 8.56 31.87 36.63
C LEU A 61 7.62 31.83 35.41
N LEU A 62 6.37 32.26 35.60
CA LEU A 62 5.35 32.25 34.53
C LEU A 62 5.67 33.23 33.40
N GLU A 63 6.49 34.25 33.65
CA GLU A 63 6.94 35.21 32.64
C GLU A 63 7.85 34.58 31.56
N ASP A 64 8.31 33.33 31.75
CA ASP A 64 9.09 32.58 30.76
C ASP A 64 8.26 32.23 29.51
N PHE A 65 8.25 33.16 28.54
CA PHE A 65 7.52 32.99 27.29
C PHE A 65 8.20 31.99 26.35
N ILE A 66 9.52 31.80 26.44
CA ILE A 66 10.26 30.86 25.58
C ILE A 66 9.85 29.43 25.94
N MET A 67 9.88 29.09 27.24
CA MET A 67 9.43 27.78 27.71
C MET A 67 7.96 27.55 27.37
N ARG A 68 7.09 28.52 27.68
CA ARG A 68 5.65 28.38 27.41
C ARG A 68 5.34 28.19 25.94
N GLU A 69 5.94 28.96 25.04
CA GLU A 69 5.72 28.84 23.60
C GLU A 69 6.16 27.45 23.09
N LYS A 70 7.37 27.01 23.47
CA LYS A 70 7.91 25.70 23.07
C LYS A 70 7.03 24.53 23.54
N ILE A 71 6.62 24.55 24.82
CA ILE A 71 5.76 23.51 25.40
C ILE A 71 4.36 23.58 24.78
N THR A 72 3.81 24.78 24.57
CA THR A 72 2.48 24.93 23.97
C THR A 72 2.44 24.36 22.55
N HIS A 73 3.48 24.58 21.73
CA HIS A 73 3.55 23.95 20.41
C HIS A 73 3.62 22.43 20.51
N PHE A 74 4.49 21.89 21.39
CA PHE A 74 4.62 20.45 21.62
C PHE A 74 3.29 19.79 22.03
N ASP A 75 2.56 20.42 22.97
CA ASP A 75 1.28 19.92 23.49
C ASP A 75 0.18 19.82 22.40
N HIS A 76 0.32 20.57 21.30
CA HIS A 76 -0.64 20.64 20.20
C HIS A 76 -0.11 20.06 18.89
N GLU A 77 0.95 19.23 18.92
CA GLU A 77 1.52 18.61 17.70
C GLU A 77 0.59 17.59 17.05
N ARG A 78 -0.33 16.97 17.80
CA ARG A 78 -1.18 15.87 17.28
C ARG A 78 -2.49 16.42 16.74
N ILE A 79 -2.79 16.07 15.49
CA ILE A 79 -4.11 16.20 14.88
C ILE A 79 -4.84 14.85 14.90
N PRO A 80 -6.17 14.80 14.70
CA PRO A 80 -6.88 13.55 14.49
C PRO A 80 -6.24 12.76 13.33
N GLU A 81 -6.08 11.45 13.49
CA GLU A 81 -5.74 10.59 12.37
C GLU A 81 -6.94 10.42 11.42
N ARG A 82 -6.71 9.80 10.26
CA ARG A 82 -7.81 9.41 9.37
C ARG A 82 -8.65 8.32 10.04
N VAL A 83 -9.99 8.40 9.93
CA VAL A 83 -10.92 7.42 10.52
C VAL A 83 -10.61 5.98 10.06
N VAL A 84 -10.31 5.83 8.77
CA VAL A 84 -9.79 4.63 8.12
C VAL A 84 -8.52 4.98 7.36
N HIS A 85 -7.67 4.01 7.07
CA HIS A 85 -6.40 4.23 6.38
C HIS A 85 -5.44 5.16 7.15
N ALA A 86 -5.50 5.14 8.48
CA ALA A 86 -4.66 5.95 9.36
C ALA A 86 -3.17 5.63 9.17
N ARG A 87 -2.83 4.34 9.18
CA ARG A 87 -1.47 3.86 8.91
C ARG A 87 -1.17 3.91 7.41
N GLY A 88 -0.24 4.78 7.01
CA GLY A 88 0.18 4.90 5.62
C GLY A 88 1.56 5.51 5.44
N SER A 89 2.02 5.47 4.19
CA SER A 89 3.33 5.96 3.74
C SER A 89 3.19 6.52 2.34
N ALA A 90 3.94 7.57 2.01
CA ALA A 90 3.76 8.31 0.77
C ALA A 90 5.07 8.69 0.12
N ALA A 91 4.99 8.98 -1.18
CA ALA A 91 6.10 9.44 -2.00
C ALA A 91 5.61 10.36 -3.11
N HIS A 92 6.50 11.26 -3.54
CA HIS A 92 6.34 12.06 -4.74
C HIS A 92 6.76 11.27 -5.99
N GLY A 93 6.21 11.67 -7.12
CA GLY A 93 6.59 11.11 -8.41
C GLY A 93 6.09 11.94 -9.59
N VAL A 94 6.13 11.33 -10.76
CA VAL A 94 5.59 11.87 -12.00
C VAL A 94 4.77 10.81 -12.73
N PHE A 95 3.75 11.25 -13.46
CA PHE A 95 2.98 10.44 -14.39
C PHE A 95 3.15 10.98 -15.81
N ARG A 96 3.26 10.07 -16.78
CA ARG A 96 3.27 10.35 -18.22
C ARG A 96 2.28 9.42 -18.92
N VAL A 97 1.40 9.98 -19.74
CA VAL A 97 0.54 9.21 -20.64
C VAL A 97 1.38 8.64 -21.79
N TYR A 98 1.05 7.46 -22.30
CA TYR A 98 1.77 6.85 -23.43
C TYR A 98 1.35 7.46 -24.77
N GLU A 99 0.05 7.67 -24.94
CA GLU A 99 -0.58 8.22 -26.13
C GLU A 99 -1.74 9.10 -25.71
N SER A 100 -2.13 10.05 -26.54
CA SER A 100 -3.32 10.87 -26.28
C SER A 100 -4.57 9.99 -26.10
N MET A 101 -5.34 10.26 -25.05
CA MET A 101 -6.63 9.61 -24.81
C MET A 101 -7.82 10.45 -25.27
N ALA A 102 -7.60 11.41 -26.17
CA ALA A 102 -8.60 12.36 -26.68
C ALA A 102 -9.88 11.69 -27.22
N ASP A 103 -9.77 10.49 -27.78
CA ASP A 103 -10.92 9.70 -28.27
C ASP A 103 -11.91 9.35 -27.15
N TYR A 104 -11.42 9.24 -25.91
CA TYR A 104 -12.19 8.81 -24.74
C TYR A 104 -12.42 9.93 -23.74
N THR A 105 -11.45 10.81 -23.52
CA THR A 105 -11.49 11.83 -22.47
C THR A 105 -10.81 13.13 -22.89
N LYS A 106 -11.39 14.26 -22.48
CA LYS A 106 -10.76 15.60 -22.60
C LYS A 106 -9.87 15.99 -21.40
N ALA A 107 -9.61 15.08 -20.46
CA ALA A 107 -8.79 15.37 -19.29
C ALA A 107 -7.35 15.74 -19.67
N ALA A 108 -6.91 16.96 -19.33
CA ALA A 108 -5.66 17.55 -19.80
C ALA A 108 -4.42 16.67 -19.59
N PHE A 109 -4.30 16.00 -18.43
CA PHE A 109 -3.15 15.16 -18.07
C PHE A 109 -3.03 13.86 -18.90
N LEU A 110 -4.03 13.56 -19.74
CA LEU A 110 -4.06 12.39 -20.62
C LEU A 110 -3.96 12.75 -22.11
N GLN A 111 -3.59 13.99 -22.44
CA GLN A 111 -3.56 14.46 -23.83
C GLN A 111 -2.16 14.40 -24.47
N ASP A 112 -1.10 14.79 -23.76
CA ASP A 112 0.25 14.93 -24.31
C ASP A 112 1.25 13.95 -23.67
N PRO A 113 1.78 12.97 -24.42
CA PRO A 113 2.81 12.06 -23.94
C PRO A 113 4.14 12.71 -23.54
N ALA A 114 4.42 13.93 -24.02
CA ALA A 114 5.62 14.67 -23.66
C ALA A 114 5.50 15.32 -22.26
N ALA A 115 4.27 15.59 -21.80
CA ALA A 115 4.01 16.27 -20.54
C ALA A 115 4.23 15.35 -19.33
N GLU A 116 4.81 15.92 -18.27
CA GLU A 116 4.88 15.28 -16.95
C GLU A 116 3.84 15.88 -16.02
N THR A 117 2.98 15.03 -15.48
CA THR A 117 2.07 15.42 -14.40
C THR A 117 2.69 15.03 -13.06
N PRO A 118 3.05 15.99 -12.19
CA PRO A 118 3.51 15.65 -10.84
C PRO A 118 2.43 14.88 -10.09
N VAL A 119 2.84 13.90 -9.28
CA VAL A 119 1.93 13.13 -8.44
C VAL A 119 2.43 13.02 -7.01
N TYR A 120 1.48 12.86 -6.08
CA TYR A 120 1.76 12.41 -4.72
C TYR A 120 0.93 11.17 -4.42
N VAL A 121 1.58 10.09 -4.00
CA VAL A 121 0.95 8.80 -3.76
C VAL A 121 1.03 8.47 -2.29
N ARG A 122 -0.10 8.04 -1.71
CA ARG A 122 -0.14 7.48 -0.35
C ARG A 122 -0.70 6.07 -0.39
N PHE A 123 0.11 5.14 0.08
CA PHE A 123 -0.28 3.77 0.39
C PHE A 123 -0.69 3.67 1.86
N SER A 124 -1.57 2.74 2.19
CA SER A 124 -2.05 2.57 3.58
C SER A 124 -2.65 1.20 3.82
N THR A 125 -2.71 0.74 5.08
CA THR A 125 -3.68 -0.29 5.50
C THR A 125 -5.07 0.36 5.64
N VAL A 126 -6.06 -0.30 6.26
CA VAL A 126 -7.42 0.27 6.48
C VAL A 126 -7.77 0.33 7.95
N GLN A 127 -7.69 -0.80 8.65
CA GLN A 127 -8.26 -1.00 9.99
C GLN A 127 -7.44 -0.29 11.06
N GLY A 128 -6.12 -0.49 11.05
CA GLY A 128 -5.24 -0.10 12.14
C GLY A 128 -5.10 1.42 12.32
N PRO A 129 -4.88 1.90 13.56
CA PRO A 129 -4.53 3.29 13.84
C PRO A 129 -3.13 3.63 13.29
N ARG A 130 -2.72 4.90 13.29
CA ARG A 130 -1.47 5.35 12.65
C ARG A 130 -0.19 4.63 13.13
N GLY A 131 -0.23 4.05 14.34
CA GLY A 131 0.86 3.30 14.96
C GLY A 131 0.82 1.78 14.74
N SER A 132 -0.14 1.24 13.97
CA SER A 132 -0.20 -0.19 13.67
C SER A 132 0.94 -0.65 12.74
N ALA A 133 1.11 -1.96 12.59
CA ALA A 133 2.10 -2.56 11.70
C ALA A 133 1.68 -2.51 10.21
N ASP A 134 2.67 -2.55 9.30
CA ASP A 134 2.49 -2.52 7.85
C ASP A 134 2.03 -3.87 7.25
N THR A 135 2.55 -4.99 7.75
CA THR A 135 2.39 -6.34 7.15
C THR A 135 1.20 -7.13 7.71
N VAL A 136 0.15 -6.43 8.14
CA VAL A 136 -1.10 -7.06 8.59
C VAL A 136 -1.91 -7.65 7.43
N ARG A 137 -2.82 -8.60 7.70
CA ARG A 137 -3.84 -9.02 6.72
C ARG A 137 -4.90 -7.93 6.66
N ASP A 138 -4.90 -7.16 5.58
CA ASP A 138 -5.81 -6.03 5.40
C ASP A 138 -5.90 -5.67 3.92
N VAL A 139 -6.91 -4.89 3.54
CA VAL A 139 -6.88 -4.18 2.26
C VAL A 139 -5.77 -3.13 2.32
N ARG A 140 -5.16 -2.83 1.18
CA ARG A 140 -4.26 -1.67 1.04
C ARG A 140 -4.93 -0.56 0.27
N GLY A 141 -4.98 0.64 0.83
CA GLY A 141 -5.31 1.86 0.10
C GLY A 141 -4.19 2.25 -0.86
N PHE A 142 -4.56 2.73 -2.04
CA PHE A 142 -3.65 3.23 -3.08
C PHE A 142 -4.26 4.53 -3.64
N ALA A 143 -3.93 5.65 -2.99
CA ALA A 143 -4.42 6.97 -3.36
C ALA A 143 -3.37 7.76 -4.14
N VAL A 144 -3.75 8.27 -5.32
CA VAL A 144 -2.87 9.06 -6.20
C VAL A 144 -3.49 10.43 -6.43
N LYS A 145 -2.76 11.49 -6.09
CA LYS A 145 -3.11 12.88 -6.42
C LYS A 145 -2.29 13.30 -7.62
N PHE A 146 -2.96 13.69 -8.69
CA PHE A 146 -2.38 14.27 -9.89
C PHE A 146 -2.53 15.78 -9.81
N TYR A 147 -1.41 16.51 -9.87
CA TYR A 147 -1.40 17.96 -9.93
C TYR A 147 -1.47 18.40 -11.40
N THR A 148 -2.67 18.43 -11.98
CA THR A 148 -2.86 18.72 -13.40
C THR A 148 -2.96 20.22 -13.68
N GLU A 149 -2.89 20.60 -14.96
CA GLU A 149 -3.05 21.98 -15.41
C GLU A 149 -4.49 22.52 -15.26
N GLU A 150 -5.48 21.63 -15.14
CA GLU A 150 -6.91 21.95 -15.03
C GLU A 150 -7.51 21.56 -13.66
N GLY A 151 -6.66 21.44 -12.63
CA GLY A 151 -7.08 21.11 -11.26
C GLY A 151 -6.39 19.87 -10.72
N ASN A 152 -6.54 19.63 -9.42
CA ASN A 152 -6.08 18.37 -8.83
C ASN A 152 -7.07 17.26 -9.12
N TYR A 153 -6.60 16.13 -9.65
CA TYR A 153 -7.38 14.89 -9.78
C TYR A 153 -6.93 13.87 -8.73
N ASP A 154 -7.84 13.28 -7.98
CA ASP A 154 -7.53 12.24 -7.00
C ASP A 154 -8.14 10.88 -7.39
N LEU A 155 -7.30 9.93 -7.76
CA LEU A 155 -7.68 8.53 -7.93
C LEU A 155 -7.49 7.79 -6.60
N VAL A 156 -8.58 7.63 -5.85
CA VAL A 156 -8.57 7.06 -4.48
C VAL A 156 -9.03 5.60 -4.48
N GLY A 157 -8.08 4.71 -4.75
CA GLY A 157 -8.31 3.28 -4.93
C GLY A 157 -7.82 2.37 -3.79
N ASN A 158 -7.93 1.07 -4.01
CA ASN A 158 -7.42 -0.01 -3.15
C ASN A 158 -6.59 -1.01 -3.97
N ASN A 159 -5.90 -1.95 -3.32
CA ASN A 159 -5.18 -3.04 -3.97
C ASN A 159 -6.06 -4.24 -4.38
N MET A 160 -7.38 -4.12 -4.20
CA MET A 160 -8.38 -5.11 -4.59
C MET A 160 -9.41 -4.43 -5.51
N PRO A 161 -9.93 -5.14 -6.55
CA PRO A 161 -10.79 -4.54 -7.57
C PRO A 161 -12.25 -4.31 -7.14
N VAL A 162 -12.60 -4.71 -5.92
CA VAL A 162 -13.96 -4.69 -5.35
C VAL A 162 -13.95 -4.18 -3.91
N PHE A 163 -15.13 -3.82 -3.40
CA PHE A 163 -15.33 -3.39 -2.01
C PHE A 163 -16.28 -4.32 -1.25
N PHE A 164 -16.29 -4.24 0.08
CA PHE A 164 -17.07 -5.15 0.95
C PHE A 164 -18.58 -4.90 0.90
N ILE A 165 -19.00 -3.70 0.57
CA ILE A 165 -20.39 -3.28 0.66
C ILE A 165 -20.80 -2.56 -0.62
N GLN A 166 -22.09 -2.58 -0.91
CA GLN A 166 -22.67 -2.01 -2.12
C GLN A 166 -23.08 -0.55 -1.95
N ASP A 167 -23.50 -0.15 -0.75
CA ASP A 167 -24.06 1.19 -0.49
C ASP A 167 -23.31 1.87 0.66
N ALA A 168 -22.98 3.16 0.48
CA ALA A 168 -22.24 3.94 1.45
C ALA A 168 -22.93 4.08 2.81
N ILE A 169 -24.26 3.91 2.90
CA ILE A 169 -24.95 3.93 4.20
C ILE A 169 -24.47 2.83 5.15
N LYS A 170 -23.97 1.70 4.60
CA LYS A 170 -23.42 0.58 5.37
C LYS A 170 -21.96 0.79 5.77
N PHE A 171 -21.30 1.85 5.29
CA PHE A 171 -19.87 2.08 5.54
C PHE A 171 -19.54 2.20 7.04
N PRO A 172 -20.28 2.95 7.86
CA PRO A 172 -20.03 2.98 9.30
C PRO A 172 -20.22 1.61 9.95
N ASP A 173 -21.26 0.86 9.58
CA ASP A 173 -21.52 -0.47 10.14
C ASP A 173 -20.38 -1.44 9.83
N PHE A 174 -19.94 -1.50 8.57
CA PHE A 174 -18.81 -2.33 8.16
C PHE A 174 -17.51 -1.92 8.86
N VAL A 175 -17.20 -0.61 8.89
CA VAL A 175 -15.98 -0.11 9.52
C VAL A 175 -16.00 -0.38 11.02
N HIS A 176 -17.11 -0.19 11.71
CA HIS A 176 -17.24 -0.54 13.12
C HIS A 176 -17.09 -2.05 13.36
N ALA A 177 -17.58 -2.89 12.45
CA ALA A 177 -17.47 -4.34 12.57
C ALA A 177 -16.02 -4.83 12.45
N VAL A 178 -15.20 -4.24 11.56
CA VAL A 178 -13.79 -4.62 11.36
C VAL A 178 -12.80 -3.89 12.28
N LYS A 179 -13.17 -2.71 12.79
CA LYS A 179 -12.37 -1.96 13.77
C LYS A 179 -12.29 -2.72 15.10
N PRO A 180 -11.33 -2.36 15.97
CA PRO A 180 -11.26 -2.94 17.30
C PRO A 180 -12.59 -2.77 18.04
N GLU A 181 -13.02 -3.81 18.77
CA GLU A 181 -14.34 -3.85 19.39
C GLU A 181 -14.48 -2.75 20.45
N ALA A 182 -15.61 -2.03 20.42
CA ALA A 182 -15.83 -0.85 21.26
C ALA A 182 -15.57 -1.03 22.78
N PRO A 183 -15.87 -2.18 23.41
CA PRO A 183 -15.65 -2.33 24.85
C PRO A 183 -14.18 -2.34 25.29
N ASN A 184 -13.26 -2.77 24.41
CA ASN A 184 -11.87 -3.07 24.79
C ASN A 184 -10.82 -2.59 23.79
N GLU A 185 -11.24 -2.02 22.65
CA GLU A 185 -10.38 -1.56 21.57
C GLU A 185 -9.41 -2.64 21.05
N MET A 186 -9.88 -3.90 20.98
CA MET A 186 -9.13 -5.02 20.42
C MET A 186 -9.92 -5.78 19.34
N PRO A 187 -9.23 -6.42 18.38
CA PRO A 187 -7.79 -6.39 18.13
C PRO A 187 -7.35 -5.24 17.22
N THR A 188 -6.10 -4.82 17.32
CA THR A 188 -5.48 -3.82 16.44
C THR A 188 -4.98 -4.45 15.14
N GLY A 189 -5.39 -3.89 13.99
CA GLY A 189 -4.87 -4.29 12.67
C GLY A 189 -5.26 -5.72 12.26
N ALA A 190 -6.42 -6.22 12.68
CA ALA A 190 -6.87 -7.57 12.35
C ALA A 190 -8.40 -7.64 12.21
N SER A 191 -8.88 -8.47 11.29
CA SER A 191 -10.29 -8.85 11.14
C SER A 191 -10.67 -10.10 11.94
N ALA A 192 -9.69 -10.74 12.61
CA ALA A 192 -9.84 -12.03 13.27
C ALA A 192 -10.50 -11.92 14.65
N HIS A 193 -11.74 -11.44 14.68
CA HIS A 193 -12.54 -11.28 15.89
C HIS A 193 -14.04 -11.34 15.59
N ASP A 194 -14.85 -11.42 16.65
CA ASP A 194 -16.26 -11.77 16.57
C ASP A 194 -17.09 -10.78 15.75
N THR A 195 -16.94 -9.47 15.95
CA THR A 195 -17.82 -8.49 15.27
C THR A 195 -17.65 -8.44 13.76
N PHE A 196 -16.43 -8.63 13.25
CA PHE A 196 -16.19 -8.65 11.81
C PHE A 196 -16.89 -9.84 11.17
N TRP A 197 -16.65 -11.03 11.73
CA TRP A 197 -17.21 -12.27 11.19
C TRP A 197 -18.72 -12.39 11.43
N ASP A 198 -19.28 -11.76 12.46
CA ASP A 198 -20.73 -11.62 12.62
C ASP A 198 -21.33 -10.81 11.46
N PHE A 199 -20.77 -9.64 11.16
CA PHE A 199 -21.21 -8.80 10.04
C PHE A 199 -21.11 -9.55 8.71
N VAL A 200 -19.96 -10.18 8.43
CA VAL A 200 -19.75 -10.98 7.21
C VAL A 200 -20.79 -12.09 7.09
N SER A 201 -21.11 -12.79 8.18
CA SER A 201 -22.09 -13.88 8.19
C SER A 201 -23.53 -13.43 7.92
N LEU A 202 -23.84 -12.15 8.15
CA LEU A 202 -25.18 -11.56 8.01
C LEU A 202 -25.33 -10.67 6.77
N VAL A 203 -24.23 -10.35 6.09
CA VAL A 203 -24.17 -9.42 4.96
C VAL A 203 -23.43 -10.07 3.79
N PRO A 204 -24.11 -10.95 3.02
CA PRO A 204 -23.46 -11.76 1.99
C PRO A 204 -22.80 -10.97 0.86
N GLU A 205 -23.18 -9.72 0.60
CA GLU A 205 -22.49 -8.85 -0.37
C GLU A 205 -20.98 -8.68 -0.07
N THR A 206 -20.55 -8.95 1.17
CA THR A 206 -19.13 -8.93 1.57
C THR A 206 -18.30 -10.09 1.02
N THR A 207 -18.95 -11.20 0.62
CA THR A 207 -18.31 -12.48 0.32
C THR A 207 -17.13 -12.36 -0.63
N HIS A 208 -17.32 -11.63 -1.74
CA HIS A 208 -16.30 -11.50 -2.76
C HIS A 208 -15.04 -10.82 -2.22
N THR A 209 -15.16 -9.66 -1.58
CA THR A 209 -14.00 -8.91 -1.06
C THR A 209 -13.36 -9.61 0.15
N VAL A 210 -14.14 -10.30 0.98
CA VAL A 210 -13.60 -11.15 2.07
C VAL A 210 -12.70 -12.24 1.50
N LEU A 211 -13.07 -12.83 0.37
CA LEU A 211 -12.25 -13.85 -0.27
C LEU A 211 -10.90 -13.28 -0.78
N TRP A 212 -10.90 -12.06 -1.32
CA TRP A 212 -9.66 -11.33 -1.62
C TRP A 212 -8.83 -11.06 -0.35
N LEU A 213 -9.47 -10.69 0.76
CA LEU A 213 -8.83 -10.48 2.07
C LEU A 213 -8.21 -11.76 2.64
N MET A 214 -8.85 -12.91 2.44
CA MET A 214 -8.34 -14.22 2.86
C MET A 214 -7.22 -14.74 1.95
N SER A 215 -7.11 -14.25 0.71
CA SER A 215 -5.98 -14.56 -0.16
C SER A 215 -4.70 -13.80 0.22
N ASP A 216 -3.58 -14.20 -0.37
CA ASP A 216 -2.29 -13.53 -0.20
C ASP A 216 -2.27 -12.09 -0.75
N ARG A 217 -3.27 -11.67 -1.53
CA ARG A 217 -3.44 -10.28 -1.98
C ARG A 217 -3.46 -9.28 -0.80
N ALA A 218 -3.88 -9.73 0.39
CA ALA A 218 -3.91 -8.94 1.61
C ALA A 218 -2.55 -8.80 2.33
N LEU A 219 -1.51 -9.49 1.84
CA LEU A 219 -0.18 -9.58 2.45
C LEU A 219 0.94 -9.14 1.48
N PRO A 220 0.82 -7.98 0.79
CA PRO A 220 1.81 -7.60 -0.21
C PRO A 220 3.21 -7.48 0.40
N ALA A 221 4.21 -8.06 -0.28
CA ALA A 221 5.60 -8.00 0.19
C ALA A 221 6.18 -6.59 0.15
N SER A 222 5.62 -5.73 -0.69
CA SER A 222 5.95 -4.32 -0.80
C SER A 222 4.77 -3.59 -1.44
N TYR A 223 4.61 -2.29 -1.15
CA TYR A 223 3.70 -1.44 -1.92
C TYR A 223 4.06 -1.40 -3.41
N ARG A 224 5.33 -1.66 -3.77
CA ARG A 224 5.82 -1.76 -5.15
C ARG A 224 5.32 -3.02 -5.87
N ALA A 225 4.86 -4.02 -5.13
CA ALA A 225 4.53 -5.35 -5.64
C ALA A 225 3.04 -5.70 -5.47
N MET A 226 2.16 -4.70 -5.52
CA MET A 226 0.72 -4.90 -5.50
C MET A 226 0.05 -4.17 -6.65
N ASP A 227 -1.04 -4.74 -7.16
CA ASP A 227 -1.95 -4.04 -8.07
C ASP A 227 -2.69 -2.92 -7.32
N GLY A 228 -3.28 -1.99 -8.05
CA GLY A 228 -4.20 -0.97 -7.54
C GLY A 228 -5.43 -0.84 -8.43
N PHE A 229 -6.56 -0.42 -7.87
CA PHE A 229 -7.84 -0.37 -8.56
C PHE A 229 -8.67 0.81 -8.07
N GLY A 230 -9.33 1.51 -8.98
CA GLY A 230 -10.32 2.54 -8.63
C GLY A 230 -11.61 1.99 -8.00
N VAL A 231 -11.83 0.67 -8.11
CA VAL A 231 -13.03 -0.09 -7.70
C VAL A 231 -14.29 0.28 -8.47
N HIS A 232 -14.67 1.55 -8.44
CA HIS A 232 -15.89 2.04 -9.06
C HIS A 232 -15.77 2.13 -10.58
N THR A 233 -16.92 2.08 -11.24
CA THR A 233 -17.04 2.53 -12.62
C THR A 233 -17.20 4.05 -12.62
N PHE A 234 -16.34 4.74 -13.34
CA PHE A 234 -16.41 6.18 -13.61
C PHE A 234 -16.81 6.41 -15.07
N ARG A 235 -16.92 7.67 -15.49
CA ARG A 235 -17.06 8.07 -16.89
C ARG A 235 -15.81 8.78 -17.40
N PHE A 236 -15.39 8.43 -18.60
CA PHE A 236 -14.57 9.28 -19.45
C PHE A 236 -15.47 10.01 -20.44
N VAL A 237 -15.24 11.31 -20.62
CA VAL A 237 -16.03 12.18 -21.51
C VAL A 237 -15.08 12.89 -22.46
N ASN A 238 -15.22 12.65 -23.75
CA ASN A 238 -14.36 13.26 -24.77
C ASN A 238 -14.82 14.68 -25.16
N ALA A 239 -14.09 15.32 -26.07
CA ALA A 239 -14.39 16.66 -26.56
C ALA A 239 -15.74 16.78 -27.30
N ALA A 240 -16.25 15.69 -27.86
CA ALA A 240 -17.55 15.62 -28.53
C ALA A 240 -18.70 15.33 -27.55
N GLY A 241 -18.41 15.15 -26.26
CA GLY A 241 -19.39 14.74 -25.24
C GLY A 241 -19.71 13.25 -25.26
N ALA A 242 -18.98 12.42 -26.02
CA ALA A 242 -19.19 10.97 -25.99
C ALA A 242 -18.61 10.37 -24.71
N GLU A 243 -19.36 9.43 -24.15
CA GLU A 243 -19.06 8.81 -22.86
C GLU A 243 -18.51 7.40 -23.02
N HIS A 244 -17.59 7.03 -22.13
CA HIS A 244 -17.19 5.64 -21.91
C HIS A 244 -17.17 5.35 -20.42
N PHE A 245 -17.77 4.24 -20.02
CA PHE A 245 -17.54 3.72 -18.67
C PHE A 245 -16.08 3.26 -18.53
N VAL A 246 -15.47 3.62 -17.41
CA VAL A 246 -14.06 3.36 -17.14
C VAL A 246 -13.84 2.75 -15.76
N LYS A 247 -13.07 1.66 -15.69
CA LYS A 247 -12.48 1.15 -14.44
C LYS A 247 -10.97 1.31 -14.49
N PHE A 248 -10.39 1.91 -13.44
CA PHE A 248 -8.95 2.20 -13.35
C PHE A 248 -8.16 1.06 -12.70
N HIS A 249 -6.98 0.79 -13.24
CA HIS A 249 -6.03 -0.23 -12.79
C HIS A 249 -4.63 0.36 -12.67
N TRP A 250 -3.89 -0.02 -11.64
CA TRP A 250 -2.46 0.21 -11.51
C TRP A 250 -1.75 -1.13 -11.53
N ARG A 251 -0.83 -1.33 -12.47
CA ARG A 251 -0.06 -2.57 -12.58
C ARG A 251 1.40 -2.32 -12.22
N PRO A 252 1.96 -2.98 -11.18
CA PRO A 252 3.35 -2.77 -10.80
C PRO A 252 4.29 -3.31 -11.87
N VAL A 253 5.24 -2.49 -12.31
CA VAL A 253 6.23 -2.88 -13.33
C VAL A 253 7.12 -4.03 -12.82
N SER A 254 7.38 -4.10 -11.51
CA SER A 254 8.11 -5.21 -10.88
C SER A 254 7.35 -6.54 -10.83
N GLY A 255 6.08 -6.57 -11.24
CA GLY A 255 5.17 -7.68 -10.97
C GLY A 255 4.57 -7.57 -9.57
N ALA A 256 3.63 -8.48 -9.27
CA ALA A 256 2.92 -8.51 -7.99
C ALA A 256 3.22 -9.82 -7.24
N TYR A 257 3.47 -9.71 -5.94
CA TYR A 257 3.81 -10.85 -5.08
C TYR A 257 3.66 -10.50 -3.59
N SER A 258 3.44 -11.53 -2.77
CA SER A 258 3.05 -11.39 -1.37
C SER A 258 3.91 -12.21 -0.42
N LEU A 259 3.81 -11.88 0.86
CA LEU A 259 4.34 -12.64 1.98
C LEU A 259 3.43 -13.84 2.29
N LEU A 260 3.97 -14.79 3.05
CA LEU A 260 3.14 -15.83 3.70
C LEU A 260 2.61 -15.30 5.04
N TRP A 261 1.53 -15.90 5.56
CA TRP A 261 0.88 -15.41 6.78
C TRP A 261 1.79 -15.40 8.02
N ASP A 262 2.47 -16.51 8.32
CA ASP A 262 3.39 -16.60 9.46
C ASP A 262 4.55 -15.59 9.34
N GLU A 263 5.09 -15.44 8.13
CA GLU A 263 6.13 -14.46 7.82
C GLU A 263 5.65 -13.03 8.06
N ALA A 264 4.47 -12.68 7.54
CA ALA A 264 3.88 -11.35 7.67
C ALA A 264 3.62 -10.98 9.14
N GLN A 265 3.15 -11.94 9.96
CA GLN A 265 2.91 -11.75 11.38
C GLN A 265 4.22 -11.59 12.16
N ARG A 266 5.28 -12.33 11.83
CA ARG A 266 6.62 -12.17 12.41
C ARG A 266 7.24 -10.83 12.06
N ILE A 267 7.14 -10.40 10.80
CA ILE A 267 7.62 -9.07 10.37
C ILE A 267 6.92 -7.98 11.17
N ALA A 268 5.61 -8.07 11.40
CA ALA A 268 4.87 -7.07 12.16
C ALA A 268 5.41 -6.88 13.59
N GLY A 269 5.99 -7.91 14.19
CA GLY A 269 6.67 -7.83 15.49
C GLY A 269 8.11 -7.31 15.42
N HIS A 270 8.87 -7.67 14.38
CA HIS A 270 10.28 -7.29 14.23
C HIS A 270 10.49 -5.90 13.63
N ASP A 271 9.67 -5.51 12.65
CA ASP A 271 9.69 -4.18 12.00
C ASP A 271 8.28 -3.81 11.55
N PRO A 272 7.49 -3.16 12.43
CA PRO A 272 6.15 -2.69 12.07
C PRO A 272 6.16 -1.63 10.95
N ASP A 273 7.33 -1.10 10.58
CA ASP A 273 7.53 -0.13 9.50
C ASP A 273 8.08 -0.78 8.20
N PHE A 274 7.97 -2.10 8.02
CA PHE A 274 8.59 -2.83 6.91
C PHE A 274 8.25 -2.27 5.51
N ASN A 275 6.98 -2.07 5.16
CA ASN A 275 6.62 -1.56 3.83
C ASN A 275 6.93 -0.07 3.69
N ARG A 276 6.81 0.71 4.77
CA ARG A 276 7.26 2.13 4.82
C ARG A 276 8.75 2.23 4.52
N ARG A 277 9.56 1.40 5.19
CA ARG A 277 11.01 1.35 5.05
C ARG A 277 11.42 0.87 3.67
N ASP A 278 10.78 -0.17 3.12
CA ASP A 278 11.07 -0.63 1.75
C ASP A 278 10.81 0.48 0.73
N LEU A 279 9.66 1.16 0.79
CA LEU A 279 9.35 2.27 -0.12
C LEU A 279 10.40 3.37 -0.04
N TRP A 280 10.70 3.84 1.18
CA TRP A 280 11.66 4.92 1.40
C TRP A 280 13.04 4.57 0.86
N MET A 281 13.55 3.40 1.24
CA MET A 281 14.88 2.95 0.87
C MET A 281 14.96 2.62 -0.63
N ALA A 282 13.85 2.23 -1.26
CA ALA A 282 13.80 1.95 -2.70
C ALA A 282 14.03 3.23 -3.51
N ILE A 283 13.42 4.32 -3.06
CA ILE A 283 13.61 5.63 -3.65
C ILE A 283 15.04 6.15 -3.40
N GLU A 284 15.58 6.02 -2.19
CA GLU A 284 16.95 6.47 -1.88
C GLU A 284 18.02 5.79 -2.73
N ARG A 285 17.83 4.51 -3.07
CA ARG A 285 18.77 3.73 -3.89
C ARG A 285 18.49 3.80 -5.40
N GLY A 286 17.49 4.56 -5.84
CA GLY A 286 17.12 4.67 -7.26
C GLY A 286 16.34 3.47 -7.84
N ASP A 287 15.86 2.56 -6.99
CA ASP A 287 14.93 1.48 -7.38
C ASP A 287 13.49 1.98 -7.33
N TYR A 288 13.19 2.99 -8.13
CA TYR A 288 11.92 3.69 -8.10
C TYR A 288 10.72 2.75 -8.27
N PRO A 289 9.70 2.81 -7.38
CA PRO A 289 8.40 2.22 -7.65
C PRO A 289 7.82 2.71 -8.97
N GLU A 290 7.44 1.80 -9.85
CA GLU A 290 6.81 2.12 -11.14
C GLU A 290 5.50 1.34 -11.31
N PHE A 291 4.46 2.04 -11.77
CA PHE A 291 3.15 1.47 -12.02
C PHE A 291 2.60 1.95 -13.36
N GLU A 292 2.06 1.03 -14.15
CA GLU A 292 1.32 1.36 -15.36
C GLU A 292 -0.14 1.64 -15.02
N LEU A 293 -0.64 2.81 -15.41
CA LEU A 293 -2.08 3.10 -15.38
C LEU A 293 -2.72 2.36 -16.54
N GLY A 294 -3.71 1.54 -16.24
CA GLY A 294 -4.54 0.87 -17.20
C GLY A 294 -6.01 1.19 -17.01
N VAL A 295 -6.79 1.07 -18.09
CA VAL A 295 -8.23 1.30 -18.09
C VAL A 295 -8.97 0.16 -18.78
N GLN A 296 -10.08 -0.26 -18.19
CA GLN A 296 -11.11 -1.00 -18.91
C GLN A 296 -12.12 0.01 -19.43
N LEU A 297 -12.36 0.03 -20.74
CA LEU A 297 -13.27 0.97 -21.41
C LEU A 297 -14.47 0.19 -21.91
N ILE A 298 -15.66 0.63 -21.52
CA ILE A 298 -16.93 -0.03 -21.83
C ILE A 298 -17.87 1.03 -22.39
N ASP A 299 -18.49 0.74 -23.55
CA ASP A 299 -19.56 1.58 -24.07
C ASP A 299 -20.77 1.50 -23.12
N PRO A 300 -21.37 2.63 -22.69
CA PRO A 300 -22.56 2.60 -21.85
C PRO A 300 -23.71 1.75 -22.42
N ALA A 301 -23.85 1.63 -23.74
CA ALA A 301 -24.84 0.76 -24.39
C ALA A 301 -24.61 -0.73 -24.10
N ASP A 302 -23.38 -1.11 -23.73
CA ASP A 302 -22.98 -2.48 -23.45
C ASP A 302 -23.10 -2.86 -21.97
N ALA A 303 -23.46 -1.92 -21.10
CA ALA A 303 -23.57 -2.16 -19.66
C ALA A 303 -24.51 -3.31 -19.28
N ARG A 304 -25.57 -3.55 -20.08
CA ARG A 304 -26.53 -4.64 -19.85
C ARG A 304 -26.11 -5.99 -20.43
N LYS A 305 -24.95 -6.07 -21.09
CA LYS A 305 -24.42 -7.33 -21.65
C LYS A 305 -23.67 -8.18 -20.63
N PHE A 306 -23.37 -7.63 -19.45
CA PHE A 306 -22.71 -8.34 -18.36
C PHE A 306 -23.75 -9.02 -17.47
N ASP A 307 -23.39 -10.18 -16.90
CA ASP A 307 -24.21 -10.90 -15.92
C ASP A 307 -24.20 -10.24 -14.53
N PHE A 308 -23.55 -9.07 -14.41
CA PHE A 308 -23.42 -8.28 -13.20
C PHE A 308 -23.55 -6.79 -13.52
N ASP A 309 -23.96 -6.01 -12.54
CA ASP A 309 -24.09 -4.56 -12.71
C ASP A 309 -22.72 -3.87 -12.64
N LEU A 310 -22.40 -3.02 -13.62
CA LEU A 310 -21.16 -2.24 -13.61
C LEU A 310 -21.12 -1.20 -12.49
N LEU A 311 -22.28 -0.84 -11.93
CA LEU A 311 -22.41 0.10 -10.81
C LEU A 311 -22.30 -0.60 -9.44
N ASP A 312 -22.20 -1.93 -9.41
CA ASP A 312 -22.02 -2.69 -8.18
C ASP A 312 -20.52 -2.74 -7.80
N PRO A 313 -20.09 -2.06 -6.72
CA PRO A 313 -18.68 -2.03 -6.32
C PRO A 313 -18.20 -3.38 -5.76
N THR A 314 -19.09 -4.35 -5.52
CA THR A 314 -18.73 -5.73 -5.15
C THR A 314 -18.42 -6.58 -6.39
N LYS A 315 -18.51 -6.01 -7.60
CA LYS A 315 -18.27 -6.68 -8.88
C LYS A 315 -17.04 -6.13 -9.60
N LEU A 316 -16.13 -7.04 -9.95
CA LEU A 316 -15.04 -6.76 -10.89
C LEU A 316 -15.51 -7.02 -12.32
N VAL A 317 -14.81 -6.40 -13.28
CA VAL A 317 -14.92 -6.75 -14.70
C VAL A 317 -13.74 -7.68 -15.02
N PRO A 318 -13.96 -8.97 -15.31
CA PRO A 318 -12.87 -9.88 -15.66
C PRO A 318 -12.08 -9.37 -16.87
N GLU A 319 -10.75 -9.44 -16.80
CA GLU A 319 -9.88 -8.95 -17.87
C GLU A 319 -10.03 -9.77 -19.17
N GLU A 320 -10.50 -11.01 -19.03
CA GLU A 320 -10.85 -11.93 -20.11
C GLU A 320 -12.10 -11.51 -20.89
N LEU A 321 -12.94 -10.63 -20.30
CA LEU A 321 -14.10 -10.02 -20.96
C LEU A 321 -13.75 -8.64 -21.52
N VAL A 322 -13.12 -7.79 -20.70
CA VAL A 322 -12.68 -6.45 -21.11
C VAL A 322 -11.21 -6.31 -20.74
N PRO A 323 -10.28 -6.38 -21.71
CA PRO A 323 -8.85 -6.25 -21.44
C PRO A 323 -8.52 -4.88 -20.84
N VAL A 324 -7.52 -4.85 -19.96
CA VAL A 324 -6.96 -3.60 -19.44
C VAL A 324 -6.07 -2.98 -20.52
N LYS A 325 -6.43 -1.81 -21.04
CA LYS A 325 -5.60 -1.00 -21.94
C LYS A 325 -4.59 -0.21 -21.10
N PRO A 326 -3.27 -0.44 -21.20
CA PRO A 326 -2.28 0.42 -20.55
C PRO A 326 -2.26 1.79 -21.26
N ILE A 327 -2.29 2.87 -20.48
CA ILE A 327 -2.39 4.24 -21.00
C ILE A 327 -1.30 5.18 -20.51
N GLY A 328 -0.53 4.81 -19.49
CA GLY A 328 0.58 5.64 -19.01
C GLY A 328 1.35 4.98 -17.89
N ARG A 329 2.41 5.65 -17.43
CA ARG A 329 3.29 5.18 -16.36
C ARG A 329 3.48 6.24 -15.29
N MET A 330 3.42 5.81 -14.04
CA MET A 330 3.79 6.57 -12.86
C MET A 330 5.11 6.05 -12.29
N THR A 331 6.05 6.94 -11.99
CA THR A 331 7.34 6.63 -11.35
C THR A 331 7.48 7.45 -10.07
N LEU A 332 7.61 6.79 -8.92
CA LEU A 332 7.80 7.43 -7.61
C LEU A 332 9.29 7.59 -7.34
N ASN A 333 9.77 8.83 -7.29
CA ASN A 333 11.20 9.12 -7.39
C ASN A 333 11.73 10.05 -6.30
N ARG A 334 10.89 10.44 -5.32
CA ARG A 334 11.31 11.29 -4.22
C ARG A 334 10.49 11.04 -2.95
N ASN A 335 11.18 10.89 -1.82
CA ASN A 335 10.57 10.82 -0.49
C ASN A 335 10.12 12.22 -0.01
N PRO A 336 9.10 12.32 0.86
CA PRO A 336 8.78 13.59 1.49
C PRO A 336 9.93 14.07 2.38
N ASP A 337 10.09 15.38 2.53
CA ASP A 337 11.08 15.97 3.42
C ASP A 337 10.58 15.93 4.89
N ASN A 338 9.26 16.08 5.09
CA ASN A 338 8.61 15.97 6.39
C ASN A 338 7.33 15.14 6.33
N PHE A 339 7.32 14.00 7.02
CA PHE A 339 6.18 13.08 7.02
C PHE A 339 4.87 13.73 7.48
N PHE A 340 4.90 14.56 8.53
CA PHE A 340 3.68 15.19 9.03
C PHE A 340 3.13 16.22 8.03
N ALA A 341 4.00 17.11 7.55
CA ALA A 341 3.65 18.21 6.66
C ALA A 341 3.08 17.72 5.32
N GLU A 342 3.59 16.60 4.81
CA GLU A 342 3.26 16.10 3.47
C GLU A 342 2.38 14.85 3.54
N THR A 343 2.79 13.80 4.26
CA THR A 343 2.06 12.51 4.31
C THR A 343 0.86 12.53 5.25
N GLU A 344 0.99 13.10 6.45
CA GLU A 344 -0.12 13.12 7.39
C GLU A 344 -1.19 14.13 6.94
N GLN A 345 -0.77 15.31 6.48
CA GLN A 345 -1.67 16.40 6.11
C GLN A 345 -2.24 16.35 4.69
N VAL A 346 -1.75 15.47 3.80
CA VAL A 346 -2.38 15.34 2.47
C VAL A 346 -3.84 14.89 2.59
N ALA A 347 -4.72 15.49 1.80
CA ALA A 347 -6.13 15.15 1.67
C ALA A 347 -6.40 14.66 0.25
N PHE A 348 -6.87 13.42 0.14
CA PHE A 348 -7.36 12.84 -1.11
C PHE A 348 -8.88 12.77 -1.07
N HIS A 349 -9.55 12.90 -2.21
CA HIS A 349 -11.00 12.78 -2.29
C HIS A 349 -11.43 12.31 -3.68
N PRO A 350 -12.19 11.19 -3.82
CA PRO A 350 -12.65 10.74 -5.14
C PRO A 350 -13.57 11.74 -5.87
N GLY A 351 -14.10 12.76 -5.18
CA GLY A 351 -14.85 13.86 -5.79
C GLY A 351 -13.98 14.96 -6.40
N HIS A 352 -12.67 14.94 -6.18
CA HIS A 352 -11.73 15.78 -6.92
C HIS A 352 -11.50 15.18 -8.32
N VAL A 353 -12.43 15.42 -9.23
CA VAL A 353 -12.31 15.12 -10.67
C VAL A 353 -11.94 16.38 -11.46
N VAL A 354 -11.57 16.18 -12.72
CA VAL A 354 -11.23 17.24 -13.68
C VAL A 354 -12.11 17.09 -14.94
N PRO A 355 -12.31 18.15 -15.74
CA PRO A 355 -13.07 18.04 -16.99
C PRO A 355 -12.63 16.84 -17.84
N GLY A 356 -13.59 16.04 -18.30
CA GLY A 356 -13.33 14.79 -19.03
C GLY A 356 -13.35 13.52 -18.19
N ILE A 357 -13.51 13.63 -16.87
CA ILE A 357 -13.83 12.53 -15.95
C ILE A 357 -15.10 12.90 -15.18
N ASP A 358 -16.06 11.98 -15.12
CA ASP A 358 -17.31 12.16 -14.37
C ASP A 358 -17.68 10.90 -13.57
N PHE A 359 -18.71 10.99 -12.76
CA PHE A 359 -19.17 9.94 -11.86
C PHE A 359 -20.21 9.04 -12.52
N THR A 360 -20.50 7.92 -11.86
CA THR A 360 -21.66 7.06 -12.14
C THR A 360 -22.57 6.96 -10.91
N ASN A 361 -23.71 6.28 -11.07
CA ASN A 361 -24.67 6.04 -9.99
C ASN A 361 -24.31 4.85 -9.09
N ASP A 362 -23.05 4.43 -9.05
CA ASP A 362 -22.54 3.50 -8.02
C ASP A 362 -22.87 4.07 -6.62
N PRO A 363 -23.74 3.41 -5.82
CA PRO A 363 -24.25 3.99 -4.58
C PRO A 363 -23.21 4.06 -3.47
N LEU A 364 -22.10 3.31 -3.56
CA LEU A 364 -20.97 3.48 -2.67
C LEU A 364 -20.14 4.71 -3.07
N LEU A 365 -19.85 4.88 -4.35
CA LEU A 365 -19.14 6.06 -4.85
C LEU A 365 -19.87 7.35 -4.45
N GLN A 366 -21.18 7.40 -4.67
CA GLN A 366 -22.02 8.58 -4.37
C GLN A 366 -21.88 9.04 -2.90
N GLY A 367 -21.90 8.14 -1.93
CA GLY A 367 -21.69 8.54 -0.53
C GLY A 367 -20.25 8.92 -0.20
N ARG A 368 -19.25 8.37 -0.92
CA ARG A 368 -17.84 8.81 -0.79
C ARG A 368 -17.65 10.25 -1.27
N LEU A 369 -18.45 10.73 -2.22
CA LEU A 369 -18.41 12.12 -2.68
C LEU A 369 -18.72 13.13 -1.55
N PHE A 370 -19.54 12.73 -0.58
CA PHE A 370 -19.80 13.53 0.62
C PHE A 370 -18.66 13.44 1.65
N SER A 371 -18.32 12.22 2.06
CA SER A 371 -17.54 11.96 3.29
C SER A 371 -16.14 12.57 3.30
N TYR A 372 -15.45 12.56 2.17
CA TYR A 372 -14.04 12.92 2.11
C TYR A 372 -13.78 14.42 2.17
N THR A 373 -14.77 15.27 1.87
CA THR A 373 -14.69 16.72 2.15
C THR A 373 -15.01 16.98 3.62
N ASP A 374 -16.09 16.38 4.13
CA ASP A 374 -16.56 16.51 5.51
C ASP A 374 -15.49 16.14 6.55
N THR A 375 -14.87 14.96 6.40
CA THR A 375 -13.90 14.45 7.39
C THR A 375 -12.65 15.33 7.54
N GLN A 376 -12.32 16.16 6.53
CA GLN A 376 -11.16 17.05 6.61
C GLN A 376 -11.40 18.24 7.53
N LEU A 377 -12.67 18.61 7.76
CA LEU A 377 -13.01 19.77 8.59
C LEU A 377 -12.50 19.60 10.02
N SER A 378 -12.65 18.41 10.60
CA SER A 378 -12.08 18.09 11.92
C SER A 378 -10.62 17.67 11.83
N ARG A 379 -10.26 16.81 10.87
CA ARG A 379 -8.91 16.25 10.75
C ARG A 379 -7.84 17.32 10.50
N LEU A 380 -8.14 18.29 9.64
CA LEU A 380 -7.23 19.34 9.20
C LEU A 380 -7.63 20.74 9.71
N GLY A 381 -8.56 20.80 10.67
CA GLY A 381 -8.87 22.01 11.42
C GLY A 381 -9.70 23.07 10.69
N GLY A 382 -10.29 22.76 9.53
CA GLY A 382 -11.25 23.64 8.86
C GLY A 382 -11.30 23.50 7.33
N PRO A 383 -12.07 24.37 6.64
CA PRO A 383 -12.29 24.28 5.19
C PRO A 383 -11.10 24.75 4.34
N ASN A 384 -10.09 25.39 4.94
CA ASN A 384 -8.88 25.86 4.24
C ASN A 384 -7.80 24.78 4.09
N PHE A 385 -8.13 23.49 4.25
CA PHE A 385 -7.15 22.40 4.12
C PHE A 385 -6.45 22.33 2.75
N HIS A 386 -7.08 22.89 1.71
CA HIS A 386 -6.50 23.02 0.36
C HIS A 386 -5.31 24.00 0.32
N GLU A 387 -5.19 24.90 1.30
CA GLU A 387 -4.08 25.84 1.42
C GLU A 387 -2.85 25.24 2.14
N LEU A 388 -2.96 24.02 2.68
CA LEU A 388 -1.78 23.29 3.15
C LEU A 388 -0.87 22.97 1.96
N PRO A 389 0.46 23.19 2.03
CA PRO A 389 1.34 23.17 0.86
C PRO A 389 1.20 21.92 -0.02
N ILE A 390 1.11 20.72 0.57
CA ILE A 390 0.96 19.48 -0.20
C ILE A 390 -0.38 19.40 -0.94
N ASN A 391 -1.46 20.00 -0.43
CA ASN A 391 -2.80 19.94 -1.04
C ASN A 391 -3.03 21.01 -2.12
N ARG A 392 -2.21 22.05 -2.16
CA ARG A 392 -2.36 23.15 -3.12
C ARG A 392 -2.29 22.65 -4.56
N PRO A 393 -3.19 23.10 -5.45
CA PRO A 393 -3.06 22.86 -6.88
C PRO A 393 -1.87 23.63 -7.46
N LEU A 394 -1.37 23.18 -8.62
CA LEU A 394 -0.38 23.92 -9.41
C LEU A 394 -1.04 24.99 -10.29
N CYS A 395 -2.26 24.74 -10.74
CA CYS A 395 -3.04 25.67 -11.55
C CYS A 395 -3.66 26.80 -10.69
N PRO A 396 -4.10 27.91 -11.32
CA PRO A 396 -4.91 28.93 -10.65
C PRO A 396 -6.22 28.39 -10.06
N PHE A 397 -6.73 29.00 -8.99
CA PHE A 397 -7.94 28.55 -8.26
C PHE A 397 -8.78 29.69 -7.68
N ALA A 398 -8.80 30.86 -8.33
CA ALA A 398 -9.51 32.05 -7.84
C ALA A 398 -11.03 31.80 -7.75
N ASN A 399 -11.63 32.15 -6.61
CA ASN A 399 -13.07 32.01 -6.35
C ASN A 399 -13.56 33.04 -5.30
N ASN A 400 -14.83 32.94 -4.89
CA ASN A 400 -15.49 33.85 -3.95
C ASN A 400 -15.54 33.36 -2.48
N GLN A 401 -14.95 32.21 -2.14
CA GLN A 401 -14.86 31.73 -0.77
C GLN A 401 -13.88 32.58 0.05
N ARG A 402 -14.16 32.81 1.34
CA ARG A 402 -13.39 33.70 2.25
C ARG A 402 -13.31 33.12 3.67
N ASP A 403 -12.45 33.73 4.48
CA ASP A 403 -12.36 33.59 5.93
C ASP A 403 -12.01 32.16 6.42
N ALA A 404 -12.62 31.75 7.53
CA ALA A 404 -12.42 30.49 8.25
C ALA A 404 -11.02 30.28 8.85
N MET A 405 -10.89 29.17 9.59
CA MET A 405 -9.68 28.83 10.35
C MET A 405 -8.44 28.78 9.45
N HIS A 406 -7.33 29.32 9.94
CA HIS A 406 -5.99 29.24 9.33
C HIS A 406 -5.89 29.74 7.87
N ARG A 407 -6.73 30.71 7.47
CA ARG A 407 -6.68 31.32 6.14
C ARG A 407 -5.29 31.91 5.83
N GLN A 408 -4.67 31.44 4.76
CA GLN A 408 -3.36 31.89 4.27
C GLN A 408 -3.49 32.84 3.09
N THR A 409 -4.39 32.57 2.14
CA THR A 409 -4.55 33.43 0.95
C THR A 409 -5.27 34.72 1.32
N ILE A 410 -4.59 35.85 1.12
CA ILE A 410 -5.19 37.19 1.22
C ILE A 410 -5.82 37.53 -0.13
N ALA A 411 -7.14 37.37 -0.25
CA ALA A 411 -7.87 37.73 -1.46
C ALA A 411 -7.91 39.27 -1.62
N VAL A 412 -7.50 39.77 -2.79
CA VAL A 412 -7.51 41.20 -3.12
C VAL A 412 -8.76 41.52 -3.95
N GLY A 413 -9.40 42.66 -3.65
CA GLY A 413 -10.61 43.12 -4.33
C GLY A 413 -11.76 43.35 -3.35
N GLN A 414 -12.82 44.02 -3.82
CA GLN A 414 -13.97 44.39 -2.99
C GLN A 414 -15.07 43.33 -3.01
N ALA A 415 -15.19 42.57 -4.10
CA ALA A 415 -16.22 41.55 -4.27
C ALA A 415 -15.81 40.19 -3.70
N SER A 416 -16.77 39.53 -3.05
CA SER A 416 -16.71 38.14 -2.59
C SER A 416 -18.00 37.39 -2.95
N TYR A 417 -18.65 37.79 -4.04
CA TYR A 417 -19.89 37.25 -4.56
C TYR A 417 -19.91 37.36 -6.09
N GLU A 418 -20.76 36.57 -6.73
CA GLU A 418 -21.01 36.57 -8.17
C GLU A 418 -22.53 36.47 -8.39
N PRO A 419 -23.11 37.19 -9.37
CA PRO A 419 -22.46 38.19 -10.22
C PRO A 419 -22.11 39.48 -9.47
N ASN A 420 -21.03 40.17 -9.87
CA ASN A 420 -20.63 41.46 -9.28
C ASN A 420 -20.17 42.47 -10.35
N SER A 421 -20.41 43.77 -10.14
CA SER A 421 -19.89 44.84 -11.01
C SER A 421 -18.63 45.52 -10.44
N LEU A 422 -18.42 45.45 -9.12
CA LEU A 422 -17.33 46.13 -8.40
C LEU A 422 -15.93 45.64 -8.84
N ASN A 423 -15.82 44.38 -9.27
CA ASN A 423 -14.59 43.80 -9.82
C ASN A 423 -14.77 43.35 -11.28
N GLY A 424 -15.71 43.96 -12.01
CA GLY A 424 -15.97 43.64 -13.42
C GLY A 424 -16.42 42.19 -13.66
N GLY A 425 -17.04 41.57 -12.66
CA GLY A 425 -17.53 40.19 -12.70
C GLY A 425 -16.48 39.11 -12.46
N TRP A 426 -15.24 39.46 -12.10
CA TRP A 426 -14.20 38.47 -11.82
C TRP A 426 -14.22 37.96 -10.36
N PRO A 427 -13.79 36.70 -10.12
CA PRO A 427 -13.54 35.64 -11.12
C PRO A 427 -14.83 35.20 -11.82
N ARG A 428 -14.74 34.74 -13.08
CA ARG A 428 -15.88 34.39 -13.94
C ARG A 428 -16.01 32.89 -14.14
N GLU A 429 -17.24 32.45 -14.43
CA GLU A 429 -17.51 31.12 -14.98
C GLU A 429 -16.80 30.93 -16.32
N THR A 430 -16.38 29.69 -16.59
CA THR A 430 -15.77 29.29 -17.87
C THR A 430 -16.74 28.35 -18.58
N PRO A 431 -17.16 28.64 -19.82
CA PRO A 431 -18.01 27.72 -20.59
C PRO A 431 -17.35 26.36 -20.80
N PRO A 432 -18.13 25.28 -20.98
CA PRO A 432 -17.59 23.99 -21.40
C PRO A 432 -16.90 24.12 -22.77
N ALA A 433 -15.77 23.45 -22.93
CA ALA A 433 -14.98 23.47 -24.16
C ALA A 433 -14.26 22.12 -24.38
N PRO A 434 -13.75 21.86 -25.61
CA PRO A 434 -12.89 20.70 -25.91
C PRO A 434 -11.61 20.61 -25.08
N ALA A 435 -11.03 21.75 -24.67
CA ALA A 435 -9.86 21.87 -23.82
C ALA A 435 -9.91 23.23 -23.09
N GLY A 436 -9.39 23.32 -21.86
CA GLY A 436 -9.40 24.55 -21.06
C GLY A 436 -10.80 25.05 -20.69
N GLY A 437 -11.80 24.16 -20.68
CA GLY A 437 -13.20 24.48 -20.43
C GLY A 437 -13.62 24.30 -18.97
N GLY A 438 -14.80 24.83 -18.62
CA GLY A 438 -15.43 24.54 -17.33
C GLY A 438 -15.87 23.07 -17.21
N PHE A 439 -15.92 22.57 -15.97
CA PHE A 439 -16.53 21.27 -15.66
C PHE A 439 -18.05 21.33 -15.90
N GLU A 440 -18.58 20.29 -16.51
CA GLU A 440 -20.02 20.08 -16.71
C GLU A 440 -20.31 18.60 -16.48
N THR A 441 -21.32 18.31 -15.67
CA THR A 441 -21.79 16.94 -15.45
C THR A 441 -22.52 16.43 -16.69
N VAL A 442 -22.26 15.19 -17.05
CA VAL A 442 -22.99 14.49 -18.09
C VAL A 442 -24.50 14.58 -17.82
N PRO A 443 -25.32 15.00 -18.79
CA PRO A 443 -26.78 15.08 -18.63
C PRO A 443 -27.43 13.69 -18.73
N GLU A 444 -27.07 12.78 -17.81
CA GLU A 444 -27.62 11.44 -17.71
C GLU A 444 -29.14 11.50 -17.47
N PRO A 445 -29.97 10.85 -18.31
CA PRO A 445 -31.40 10.76 -18.05
C PRO A 445 -31.68 9.98 -16.76
N LEU A 446 -32.36 10.60 -15.81
CA LEU A 446 -32.78 9.97 -14.56
C LEU A 446 -34.29 9.70 -14.58
N GLU A 447 -34.68 8.43 -14.52
CA GLU A 447 -36.07 7.98 -14.39
C GLU A 447 -36.24 7.16 -13.10
N GLY A 448 -37.29 7.44 -12.33
CA GLY A 448 -37.60 6.66 -11.13
C GLY A 448 -38.39 7.44 -10.07
N THR A 449 -38.72 6.74 -8.98
CA THR A 449 -39.33 7.33 -7.77
C THR A 449 -38.30 7.44 -6.66
N LYS A 450 -38.46 8.40 -5.74
CA LYS A 450 -37.57 8.53 -4.57
C LYS A 450 -37.80 7.38 -3.61
N VAL A 451 -36.85 6.46 -3.51
CA VAL A 451 -36.93 5.25 -2.69
C VAL A 451 -35.62 4.96 -1.97
N ARG A 452 -35.67 4.13 -0.92
CA ARG A 452 -34.50 3.50 -0.29
C ARG A 452 -34.58 2.01 -0.54
N VAL A 453 -33.97 1.55 -1.63
CA VAL A 453 -34.00 0.15 -2.06
C VAL A 453 -32.68 -0.19 -2.74
N ARG A 454 -32.20 -1.42 -2.55
CA ARG A 454 -31.07 -1.94 -3.33
C ARG A 454 -31.59 -2.44 -4.67
N SER A 455 -30.86 -2.18 -5.75
CA SER A 455 -31.22 -2.71 -7.07
C SER A 455 -31.22 -4.25 -7.05
N GLU A 456 -32.19 -4.89 -7.71
CA GLU A 456 -32.21 -6.34 -7.85
C GLU A 456 -30.98 -6.87 -8.61
N SER A 457 -30.39 -6.06 -9.51
CA SER A 457 -29.15 -6.39 -10.23
C SER A 457 -27.94 -6.58 -9.32
N PHE A 458 -28.01 -6.15 -8.05
CA PHE A 458 -26.95 -6.25 -7.05
C PHE A 458 -27.13 -7.50 -6.16
N ALA A 459 -28.19 -8.28 -6.33
CA ALA A 459 -28.55 -9.39 -5.43
C ALA A 459 -27.69 -10.65 -5.59
N ASP A 460 -26.80 -10.70 -6.58
CA ASP A 460 -25.82 -11.78 -6.72
C ASP A 460 -24.60 -11.53 -5.82
N HIS A 461 -24.36 -12.43 -4.87
CA HIS A 461 -23.31 -12.29 -3.88
C HIS A 461 -22.23 -13.38 -3.97
N PHE A 462 -22.43 -14.41 -4.80
CA PHE A 462 -21.62 -15.62 -4.74
C PHE A 462 -20.96 -15.98 -6.07
N SER A 463 -21.48 -15.54 -7.22
CA SER A 463 -20.92 -15.93 -8.53
C SER A 463 -19.46 -15.49 -8.70
N GLN A 464 -19.14 -14.22 -8.34
CA GLN A 464 -17.79 -13.71 -8.48
C GLN A 464 -16.84 -14.19 -7.38
N ALA A 465 -17.36 -14.56 -6.21
CA ALA A 465 -16.57 -15.28 -5.21
C ALA A 465 -16.17 -16.67 -5.73
N ALA A 466 -17.10 -17.40 -6.35
CA ALA A 466 -16.81 -18.67 -7.00
C ALA A 466 -15.83 -18.51 -8.18
N LEU A 467 -16.01 -17.49 -9.04
CA LEU A 467 -15.07 -17.15 -10.12
C LEU A 467 -13.66 -16.92 -9.59
N PHE A 468 -13.51 -16.12 -8.52
CA PHE A 468 -12.22 -15.85 -7.92
C PHE A 468 -11.59 -17.14 -7.38
N TYR A 469 -12.29 -17.87 -6.51
CA TYR A 469 -11.76 -19.09 -5.88
C TYR A 469 -11.35 -20.16 -6.91
N GLN A 470 -12.22 -20.42 -7.89
CA GLN A 470 -11.96 -21.43 -8.93
C GLN A 470 -10.85 -21.00 -9.92
N SER A 471 -10.49 -19.71 -9.95
CA SER A 471 -9.37 -19.20 -10.76
C SER A 471 -8.02 -19.18 -10.02
N MET A 472 -8.02 -19.52 -8.73
CA MET A 472 -6.79 -19.63 -7.93
C MET A 472 -6.05 -20.94 -8.23
N THR A 473 -4.73 -20.90 -8.09
CA THR A 473 -3.93 -22.14 -8.07
C THR A 473 -4.20 -22.95 -6.80
N ASP A 474 -3.87 -24.25 -6.80
CA ASP A 474 -4.02 -25.09 -5.60
C ASP A 474 -3.26 -24.53 -4.39
N ILE A 475 -2.13 -23.85 -4.62
CA ILE A 475 -1.33 -23.16 -3.58
C ILE A 475 -2.16 -22.04 -2.95
N GLU A 476 -2.72 -21.17 -3.79
CA GLU A 476 -3.52 -20.03 -3.33
C GLU A 476 -4.82 -20.49 -2.65
N GLN A 477 -5.45 -21.57 -3.13
CA GLN A 477 -6.62 -22.15 -2.48
C GLN A 477 -6.31 -22.68 -1.07
N ARG A 478 -5.14 -23.32 -0.87
CA ARG A 478 -4.68 -23.73 0.46
C ARG A 478 -4.45 -22.55 1.38
N HIS A 479 -3.77 -21.50 0.91
CA HIS A 479 -3.54 -20.30 1.72
C HIS A 479 -4.86 -19.60 2.11
N ILE A 480 -5.86 -19.59 1.22
CA ILE A 480 -7.21 -19.08 1.52
C ILE A 480 -7.87 -19.93 2.62
N SER A 481 -7.82 -21.26 2.52
CA SER A 481 -8.32 -22.18 3.55
C SER A 481 -7.64 -21.92 4.90
N ASP A 482 -6.31 -21.84 4.92
CA ASP A 482 -5.52 -21.52 6.10
C ASP A 482 -5.91 -20.18 6.73
N ALA A 483 -6.16 -19.16 5.90
CA ALA A 483 -6.59 -17.84 6.36
C ALA A 483 -7.96 -17.90 7.04
N TYR A 484 -8.97 -18.55 6.41
CA TYR A 484 -10.28 -18.75 7.03
C TYR A 484 -10.17 -19.52 8.35
N CYS A 485 -9.39 -20.59 8.40
CA CYS A 485 -9.17 -21.36 9.63
C CYS A 485 -8.48 -20.54 10.71
N PHE A 486 -7.49 -19.72 10.36
CA PHE A 486 -6.79 -18.86 11.32
C PHE A 486 -7.72 -17.78 11.88
N GLU A 487 -8.44 -17.07 11.01
CA GLU A 487 -9.31 -15.96 11.38
C GLU A 487 -10.51 -16.44 12.20
N LEU A 488 -11.25 -17.42 11.69
CA LEU A 488 -12.39 -18.02 12.40
C LEU A 488 -11.96 -18.79 13.65
N GLY A 489 -10.72 -19.30 13.71
CA GLY A 489 -10.14 -19.90 14.90
C GLY A 489 -10.01 -18.93 16.08
N LYS A 490 -10.03 -17.61 15.82
CA LYS A 490 -10.01 -16.55 16.85
C LYS A 490 -11.39 -16.03 17.22
N VAL A 491 -12.43 -16.36 16.46
CA VAL A 491 -13.81 -16.00 16.77
C VAL A 491 -14.31 -16.83 17.95
N THR A 492 -14.75 -16.15 19.00
CA THR A 492 -15.12 -16.80 20.27
C THR A 492 -16.53 -17.40 20.26
N LYS A 493 -17.44 -16.91 19.41
CA LYS A 493 -18.80 -17.43 19.24
C LYS A 493 -18.87 -18.57 18.21
N PRO A 494 -19.15 -19.84 18.63
CA PRO A 494 -19.33 -20.96 17.71
C PRO A 494 -20.38 -20.73 16.62
N GLU A 495 -21.49 -20.06 16.96
CA GLU A 495 -22.58 -19.77 16.05
C GLU A 495 -22.21 -18.79 14.94
N ILE A 496 -21.24 -17.90 15.14
CA ILE A 496 -20.70 -17.03 14.07
C ILE A 496 -19.90 -17.90 13.10
N ARG A 497 -18.98 -18.72 13.61
CA ARG A 497 -18.15 -19.62 12.79
C ARG A 497 -19.02 -20.55 11.95
N ALA A 498 -20.05 -21.14 12.56
CA ALA A 498 -21.00 -22.00 11.87
C ALA A 498 -21.77 -21.26 10.76
N ARG A 499 -22.23 -20.02 11.00
CA ARG A 499 -22.91 -19.20 9.98
C ARG A 499 -21.99 -18.85 8.82
N VAL A 500 -20.74 -18.45 9.08
CA VAL A 500 -19.78 -18.16 8.00
C VAL A 500 -19.56 -19.40 7.12
N VAL A 501 -19.36 -20.57 7.72
CA VAL A 501 -19.15 -21.80 6.94
C VAL A 501 -20.40 -22.19 6.14
N ASN A 502 -21.59 -22.19 6.74
CA ASN A 502 -22.82 -22.68 6.11
C ASN A 502 -23.48 -21.66 5.16
N ASP A 503 -23.48 -20.39 5.51
CA ASP A 503 -24.28 -19.37 4.84
C ASP A 503 -23.44 -18.51 3.89
N ILE A 504 -22.10 -18.53 4.02
CA ILE A 504 -21.17 -17.78 3.18
C ILE A 504 -20.29 -18.73 2.35
N ILE A 505 -19.41 -19.50 2.98
CA ILE A 505 -18.41 -20.31 2.26
C ILE A 505 -19.09 -21.39 1.42
N ALA A 506 -20.00 -22.15 2.02
CA ALA A 506 -20.71 -23.23 1.34
C ALA A 506 -21.60 -22.75 0.17
N ARG A 507 -21.81 -21.44 0.00
CA ARG A 507 -22.59 -20.87 -1.10
C ARG A 507 -21.77 -20.63 -2.36
N PHE A 508 -20.45 -20.51 -2.25
CA PHE A 508 -19.56 -20.34 -3.40
C PHE A 508 -18.63 -21.54 -3.63
N ASP A 509 -18.25 -22.29 -2.58
CA ASP A 509 -17.44 -23.50 -2.72
C ASP A 509 -17.71 -24.52 -1.61
N ALA A 510 -18.08 -25.75 -2.01
CA ALA A 510 -18.44 -26.81 -1.07
C ALA A 510 -17.21 -27.51 -0.45
N GLY A 511 -16.11 -27.61 -1.20
CA GLY A 511 -14.88 -28.26 -0.76
C GLY A 511 -14.20 -27.44 0.32
N LEU A 512 -14.02 -26.15 0.07
CA LEU A 512 -13.49 -25.18 1.04
C LEU A 512 -14.32 -25.16 2.32
N ALA A 513 -15.65 -25.14 2.20
CA ALA A 513 -16.53 -25.16 3.37
C ALA A 513 -16.36 -26.41 4.22
N ALA A 514 -16.25 -27.58 3.59
CA ALA A 514 -16.02 -28.85 4.29
C ALA A 514 -14.65 -28.89 4.97
N GLU A 515 -13.60 -28.43 4.30
CA GLU A 515 -12.25 -28.37 4.85
C GLU A 515 -12.16 -27.42 6.05
N VAL A 516 -12.70 -26.20 5.93
CA VAL A 516 -12.74 -25.22 7.02
C VAL A 516 -13.58 -25.74 8.20
N ALA A 517 -14.71 -26.41 7.92
CA ALA A 517 -15.53 -27.03 8.96
C ALA A 517 -14.73 -28.09 9.75
N GLU A 518 -14.06 -29.01 9.05
CA GLU A 518 -13.26 -30.07 9.66
C GLU A 518 -12.16 -29.50 10.54
N ARG A 519 -11.38 -28.55 10.01
CA ARG A 519 -10.26 -27.93 10.72
C ARG A 519 -10.67 -27.11 11.95
N LEU A 520 -11.90 -26.59 11.97
CA LEU A 520 -12.48 -25.87 13.11
C LEU A 520 -13.30 -26.75 14.05
N GLY A 521 -13.45 -28.05 13.75
CA GLY A 521 -14.25 -28.99 14.54
C GLY A 521 -15.75 -28.71 14.48
N LEU A 522 -16.25 -28.16 13.37
CA LEU A 522 -17.66 -27.90 13.12
C LEU A 522 -18.30 -29.08 12.38
N PRO A 523 -19.63 -29.28 12.51
CA PRO A 523 -20.35 -30.25 11.68
C PRO A 523 -20.18 -29.94 10.18
N PRO A 524 -20.19 -30.96 9.31
CA PRO A 524 -20.18 -30.75 7.87
C PRO A 524 -21.33 -29.81 7.42
N PRO A 525 -21.10 -28.94 6.43
CA PRO A 525 -22.10 -27.98 5.99
C PRO A 525 -23.35 -28.68 5.47
N GLN A 526 -24.53 -28.20 5.87
CA GLN A 526 -25.81 -28.87 5.59
C GLN A 526 -26.34 -28.62 4.17
N THR A 527 -26.01 -27.45 3.62
CA THR A 527 -26.42 -26.99 2.29
C THR A 527 -25.22 -26.34 1.64
N ALA A 528 -24.68 -27.00 0.62
CA ALA A 528 -23.53 -26.51 -0.12
C ALA A 528 -23.86 -26.43 -1.61
N THR A 529 -23.49 -25.32 -2.23
CA THR A 529 -23.60 -25.06 -3.66
C THR A 529 -22.24 -24.61 -4.18
N THR A 530 -21.87 -25.08 -5.36
CA THR A 530 -20.69 -24.59 -6.08
C THR A 530 -21.18 -24.01 -7.39
N PRO A 531 -21.37 -22.67 -7.48
CA PRO A 531 -21.80 -22.03 -8.70
C PRO A 531 -20.87 -22.43 -9.86
N ALA A 532 -21.46 -22.80 -10.99
CA ALA A 532 -20.70 -23.14 -12.18
C ALA A 532 -20.04 -21.86 -12.73
N VAL A 533 -18.71 -21.91 -12.91
CA VAL A 533 -17.96 -20.82 -13.55
C VAL A 533 -17.75 -21.18 -15.02
N ALA A 534 -18.47 -20.48 -15.91
CA ALA A 534 -18.41 -20.76 -17.35
C ALA A 534 -17.03 -20.52 -17.96
N ARG A 535 -16.30 -19.52 -17.45
CA ARG A 535 -14.94 -19.17 -17.89
C ARG A 535 -14.13 -18.71 -16.68
N LEU A 536 -13.02 -19.40 -16.41
CA LEU A 536 -12.05 -18.98 -15.40
C LEU A 536 -11.36 -17.67 -15.80
N ALA A 537 -10.87 -16.95 -14.80
CA ALA A 537 -10.14 -15.70 -14.96
C ALA A 537 -8.72 -15.81 -14.36
N PRO A 538 -7.76 -16.44 -15.06
CA PRO A 538 -6.39 -16.60 -14.57
C PRO A 538 -5.69 -15.28 -14.24
N SER A 539 -6.14 -14.13 -14.77
CA SER A 539 -5.58 -12.82 -14.41
C SER A 539 -5.78 -12.46 -12.92
N LEU A 540 -6.71 -13.12 -12.23
CA LEU A 540 -7.00 -12.94 -10.81
C LEU A 540 -5.95 -13.60 -9.90
N SER A 541 -5.32 -14.69 -10.34
CA SER A 541 -4.25 -15.37 -9.58
C SER A 541 -3.06 -14.43 -9.40
N LEU A 542 -2.49 -14.41 -8.18
CA LEU A 542 -1.29 -13.68 -7.82
C LEU A 542 -0.02 -14.46 -8.16
N VAL A 543 0.00 -15.78 -8.01
CA VAL A 543 1.19 -16.62 -8.27
C VAL A 543 1.70 -16.41 -9.70
N GLY A 544 0.79 -16.27 -10.67
CA GLY A 544 1.13 -15.97 -12.07
C GLY A 544 1.63 -14.55 -12.34
N ARG A 545 1.62 -13.64 -11.35
CA ARG A 545 1.96 -12.21 -11.51
C ARG A 545 3.41 -11.89 -11.12
N ALA A 546 4.12 -12.82 -10.48
CA ALA A 546 5.52 -12.66 -10.17
C ALA A 546 6.36 -12.66 -11.46
N LYS A 547 7.26 -11.69 -11.62
CA LYS A 547 8.18 -11.63 -12.75
C LYS A 547 9.50 -12.33 -12.40
N PRO A 548 10.14 -13.05 -13.35
CA PRO A 548 11.42 -13.75 -13.13
C PRO A 548 12.59 -12.76 -13.03
N THR A 549 12.68 -12.04 -11.92
CA THR A 549 13.71 -11.03 -11.66
C THR A 549 14.13 -11.02 -10.19
N ILE A 550 15.41 -10.74 -9.96
CA ILE A 550 15.97 -10.54 -8.63
C ILE A 550 16.21 -9.05 -8.30
N ARG A 551 15.86 -8.15 -9.23
CA ARG A 551 16.00 -6.71 -9.02
C ARG A 551 15.22 -6.28 -7.79
N SER A 552 15.85 -5.45 -6.96
CA SER A 552 15.37 -4.94 -5.68
C SER A 552 15.10 -5.98 -4.59
N ARG A 553 15.34 -7.27 -4.83
CA ARG A 553 15.22 -8.34 -3.83
C ARG A 553 16.32 -8.22 -2.81
N LYS A 554 16.00 -8.33 -1.52
CA LYS A 554 16.96 -8.27 -0.42
C LYS A 554 17.47 -9.66 -0.09
N ILE A 555 18.79 -9.84 -0.12
CA ILE A 555 19.41 -11.16 0.05
C ILE A 555 20.33 -11.11 1.27
N ALA A 556 20.10 -12.00 2.24
CA ALA A 556 20.99 -12.15 3.38
C ALA A 556 22.26 -12.90 2.96
N LEU A 557 23.42 -12.28 3.15
CA LEU A 557 24.73 -12.90 3.00
C LEU A 557 25.24 -13.28 4.39
N VAL A 558 24.98 -14.52 4.82
CA VAL A 558 25.37 -14.99 6.15
C VAL A 558 26.87 -15.28 6.17
N ALA A 559 27.59 -14.57 7.04
CA ALA A 559 29.05 -14.62 7.15
C ALA A 559 29.50 -14.61 8.62
N THR A 560 30.56 -15.37 8.92
CA THR A 560 31.21 -15.41 10.26
C THR A 560 32.72 -15.24 10.17
N PRO A 561 33.41 -15.00 11.31
CA PRO A 561 34.87 -15.03 11.37
C PRO A 561 35.46 -16.22 10.60
N GLY A 562 36.53 -15.97 9.85
CA GLY A 562 37.17 -16.99 8.99
C GLY A 562 36.59 -17.12 7.58
N VAL A 563 35.54 -16.37 7.21
CA VAL A 563 35.05 -16.33 5.83
C VAL A 563 36.07 -15.68 4.88
N SER A 564 36.13 -16.15 3.64
CA SER A 564 36.93 -15.50 2.59
C SER A 564 36.29 -14.19 2.17
N GLN A 565 37.01 -13.08 2.33
CA GLN A 565 36.56 -11.76 1.87
C GLN A 565 36.30 -11.75 0.36
N ALA A 566 37.18 -12.39 -0.42
CA ALA A 566 37.02 -12.46 -1.88
C ALA A 566 35.71 -13.15 -2.29
N LEU A 567 35.31 -14.19 -1.56
CA LEU A 567 34.05 -14.89 -1.79
C LEU A 567 32.84 -13.99 -1.52
N VAL A 568 32.83 -13.32 -0.36
CA VAL A 568 31.72 -12.42 0.01
C VAL A 568 31.60 -11.26 -0.98
N ASP A 569 32.73 -10.68 -1.40
CA ASP A 569 32.76 -9.59 -2.36
C ASP A 569 32.32 -10.06 -3.76
N GLN A 570 32.68 -11.27 -4.19
CA GLN A 570 32.22 -11.85 -5.46
C GLN A 570 30.70 -12.11 -5.44
N VAL A 571 30.18 -12.72 -4.38
CA VAL A 571 28.72 -12.95 -4.23
C VAL A 571 27.97 -11.63 -4.21
N ARG A 572 28.43 -10.67 -3.41
CA ARG A 572 27.81 -9.34 -3.30
C ARG A 572 27.81 -8.60 -4.64
N SER A 573 28.95 -8.54 -5.32
CA SER A 573 29.05 -7.84 -6.60
C SER A 573 28.20 -8.49 -7.69
N THR A 574 28.17 -9.82 -7.76
CA THR A 574 27.35 -10.56 -8.74
C THR A 574 25.86 -10.29 -8.55
N LEU A 575 25.37 -10.38 -7.31
CA LEU A 575 23.96 -10.13 -7.00
C LEU A 575 23.59 -8.65 -7.20
N ALA A 576 24.46 -7.73 -6.79
CA ALA A 576 24.25 -6.29 -6.98
C ALA A 576 24.24 -5.89 -8.47
N ALA A 577 25.07 -6.53 -9.31
CA ALA A 577 25.08 -6.29 -10.76
C ALA A 577 23.75 -6.71 -11.43
N ALA A 578 23.04 -7.67 -10.85
CA ALA A 578 21.68 -8.05 -11.26
C ALA A 578 20.57 -7.17 -10.61
N GLY A 579 20.96 -6.16 -9.84
CA GLY A 579 20.06 -5.21 -9.18
C GLY A 579 19.47 -5.68 -7.85
N ALA A 580 19.96 -6.79 -7.27
CA ALA A 580 19.54 -7.21 -5.93
C ALA A 580 20.22 -6.36 -4.83
N VAL A 581 19.71 -6.47 -3.59
CA VAL A 581 20.22 -5.78 -2.40
C VAL A 581 20.87 -6.78 -1.45
N PRO A 582 22.12 -7.21 -1.72
CA PRO A 582 22.85 -8.09 -0.82
C PRO A 582 23.21 -7.37 0.48
N THR A 583 22.91 -8.02 1.61
CA THR A 583 23.16 -7.50 2.97
C THR A 583 23.97 -8.52 3.76
N VAL A 584 25.15 -8.17 4.23
CA VAL A 584 25.94 -9.04 5.11
C VAL A 584 25.31 -9.12 6.49
N VAL A 585 24.98 -10.34 6.90
CA VAL A 585 24.39 -10.66 8.20
C VAL A 585 25.36 -11.55 8.97
N ALA A 586 25.61 -11.23 10.24
CA ALA A 586 26.54 -11.96 11.10
C ALA A 586 26.00 -12.07 12.54
N PRO A 587 26.60 -12.87 13.44
CA PRO A 587 26.20 -12.89 14.84
C PRO A 587 26.41 -11.56 15.58
N THR A 588 27.42 -10.79 15.17
CA THR A 588 27.74 -9.47 15.74
C THR A 588 28.05 -8.47 14.62
N LEU A 589 28.03 -7.17 14.92
CA LEU A 589 28.47 -6.12 13.99
C LEU A 589 29.99 -5.90 14.00
N ALA A 590 30.74 -6.73 14.72
CA ALA A 590 32.20 -6.65 14.70
C ALA A 590 32.72 -6.94 13.28
N PRO A 591 33.74 -6.20 12.80
CA PRO A 591 34.33 -6.47 11.50
C PRO A 591 34.84 -7.92 11.39
N ILE A 592 34.56 -8.55 10.26
CA ILE A 592 35.05 -9.88 9.88
C ILE A 592 36.17 -9.68 8.86
N GLY A 593 37.40 -9.52 9.34
CA GLY A 593 38.51 -9.07 8.49
C GLY A 593 38.21 -7.68 7.92
N GLY A 594 38.16 -7.55 6.59
CA GLY A 594 37.77 -6.32 5.90
C GLY A 594 36.27 -6.14 5.68
N ILE A 595 35.43 -7.09 6.08
CA ILE A 595 33.97 -7.02 5.91
C ILE A 595 33.35 -6.37 7.14
N VAL A 596 32.50 -5.37 6.93
CA VAL A 596 31.65 -4.80 7.99
C VAL A 596 30.23 -5.35 7.83
N PRO A 597 29.74 -6.18 8.77
CA PRO A 597 28.35 -6.64 8.76
C PRO A 597 27.37 -5.47 8.82
N GLN A 598 26.26 -5.59 8.09
CA GLN A 598 25.21 -4.56 8.02
C GLN A 598 24.06 -4.86 8.99
N ALA A 599 23.92 -6.12 9.41
CA ALA A 599 22.92 -6.53 10.37
C ALA A 599 23.40 -7.71 11.21
N THR A 600 22.80 -7.87 12.38
CA THR A 600 22.93 -9.10 13.15
C THR A 600 21.82 -10.09 12.79
N LEU A 601 22.04 -11.39 13.00
CA LEU A 601 21.03 -12.44 12.80
C LEU A 601 19.74 -12.13 13.56
N ALA A 602 19.84 -11.65 14.81
CA ALA A 602 18.70 -11.28 15.64
C ALA A 602 18.08 -9.92 15.26
N GLY A 603 18.89 -8.95 14.84
CA GLY A 603 18.42 -7.60 14.51
C GLY A 603 17.71 -7.52 13.15
N MET A 604 18.01 -8.45 12.24
CA MET A 604 17.29 -8.63 10.99
C MET A 604 17.12 -10.12 10.74
N PRO A 605 16.04 -10.75 11.24
CA PRO A 605 15.77 -12.17 11.04
C PRO A 605 15.47 -12.49 9.56
N SER A 606 15.35 -13.78 9.24
CA SER A 606 15.24 -14.22 7.85
C SER A 606 13.98 -13.71 7.16
N VAL A 607 12.89 -13.46 7.92
CA VAL A 607 11.66 -12.83 7.43
C VAL A 607 11.88 -11.47 6.76
N MET A 608 12.99 -10.79 7.07
CA MET A 608 13.34 -9.47 6.52
C MET A 608 14.04 -9.52 5.15
N PHE A 609 14.23 -10.72 4.59
CA PHE A 609 14.94 -10.98 3.35
C PHE A 609 14.10 -11.83 2.39
N ASP A 610 14.31 -11.69 1.08
CA ASP A 610 13.69 -12.54 0.07
C ASP A 610 14.38 -13.91 -0.06
N ALA A 611 15.68 -13.98 0.23
CA ALA A 611 16.48 -15.21 0.16
C ALA A 611 17.74 -15.17 1.05
N VAL A 612 18.35 -16.33 1.24
CA VAL A 612 19.53 -16.50 2.10
C VAL A 612 20.68 -17.17 1.34
N PHE A 613 21.85 -16.54 1.34
CA PHE A 613 23.10 -17.09 0.83
C PHE A 613 24.12 -17.22 1.96
N VAL A 614 24.49 -18.44 2.31
CA VAL A 614 25.47 -18.74 3.37
C VAL A 614 26.87 -18.79 2.76
N CYS A 615 27.63 -17.71 2.94
CA CYS A 615 29.01 -17.57 2.44
C CYS A 615 30.00 -18.45 3.23
N GLY A 616 29.64 -18.82 4.46
CA GLY A 616 30.47 -19.65 5.35
C GLY A 616 31.38 -18.83 6.26
N GLY A 617 32.52 -19.42 6.62
CA GLY A 617 33.45 -18.95 7.64
C GLY A 617 33.93 -20.10 8.52
N ASP A 618 34.10 -19.87 9.82
CA ASP A 618 34.22 -20.95 10.79
C ASP A 618 32.90 -21.74 10.84
N GLY A 619 32.87 -22.85 10.09
CA GLY A 619 31.69 -23.71 9.97
C GLY A 619 31.27 -24.33 11.30
N ARG A 620 32.18 -24.48 12.28
CA ARG A 620 31.83 -24.97 13.62
C ARG A 620 31.11 -23.90 14.40
N GLU A 621 31.58 -22.65 14.38
CA GLU A 621 30.92 -21.54 15.06
C GLU A 621 29.50 -21.35 14.52
N LEU A 622 29.32 -21.36 13.19
CA LEU A 622 28.01 -21.30 12.55
C LEU A 622 27.10 -22.46 12.94
N ALA A 623 27.61 -23.70 12.88
CA ALA A 623 26.82 -24.90 13.18
C ALA A 623 26.35 -24.98 14.65
N HIS A 624 27.05 -24.32 15.58
CA HIS A 624 26.67 -24.29 17.00
C HIS A 624 25.91 -23.00 17.38
N ASN A 625 25.70 -22.08 16.44
CA ASN A 625 24.95 -20.86 16.68
C ASN A 625 23.44 -21.12 16.46
N ALA A 626 22.67 -21.09 17.55
CA ALA A 626 21.24 -21.36 17.51
C ALA A 626 20.47 -20.38 16.63
N ASP A 627 20.83 -19.09 16.66
CA ASP A 627 20.19 -18.07 15.84
C ASP A 627 20.47 -18.29 14.35
N ALA A 628 21.69 -18.70 13.99
CA ALA A 628 22.04 -19.02 12.61
C ALA A 628 21.28 -20.25 12.10
N CYS A 629 21.16 -21.29 12.92
CA CYS A 629 20.37 -22.49 12.60
C CYS A 629 18.89 -22.14 12.44
N HIS A 630 18.33 -21.34 13.35
CA HIS A 630 16.95 -20.86 13.24
C HIS A 630 16.75 -20.01 11.98
N PHE A 631 17.69 -19.12 11.65
CA PHE A 631 17.62 -18.23 10.48
C PHE A 631 17.41 -19.00 9.18
N VAL A 632 18.17 -20.07 8.95
CA VAL A 632 18.02 -20.88 7.72
C VAL A 632 16.79 -21.79 7.75
N ARG A 633 16.36 -22.25 8.94
CA ARG A 633 15.10 -23.00 9.11
C ARG A 633 13.88 -22.13 8.84
N GLU A 634 13.89 -20.91 9.35
CA GLU A 634 12.81 -19.94 9.15
C GLU A 634 12.72 -19.58 7.66
N ALA A 635 13.85 -19.27 7.01
CA ALA A 635 13.88 -19.05 5.56
C ALA A 635 13.35 -20.25 4.77
N PHE A 636 13.68 -21.48 5.19
CA PHE A 636 13.21 -22.69 4.54
C PHE A 636 11.70 -22.86 4.70
N LYS A 637 11.18 -22.64 5.92
CA LYS A 637 9.75 -22.71 6.25
C LYS A 637 8.93 -21.69 5.47
N HIS A 638 9.49 -20.50 5.21
CA HIS A 638 8.86 -19.47 4.40
C HIS A 638 9.14 -19.61 2.90
N LEU A 639 9.58 -20.79 2.45
CA LEU A 639 9.74 -21.16 1.04
C LEU A 639 10.74 -20.28 0.28
N LYS A 640 11.72 -19.71 1.00
CA LYS A 640 12.74 -18.86 0.40
C LYS A 640 13.81 -19.71 -0.28
N PRO A 641 14.37 -19.25 -1.40
CA PRO A 641 15.60 -19.82 -1.94
C PRO A 641 16.73 -19.73 -0.90
N ILE A 642 17.49 -20.81 -0.77
CA ILE A 642 18.65 -20.89 0.12
C ILE A 642 19.83 -21.38 -0.70
N ALA A 643 20.98 -20.75 -0.54
CA ALA A 643 22.23 -21.21 -1.13
C ALA A 643 23.33 -21.31 -0.09
N ALA A 644 24.24 -22.29 -0.25
CA ALA A 644 25.42 -22.41 0.60
C ALA A 644 26.61 -22.99 -0.16
N VAL A 645 27.79 -22.41 0.05
CA VAL A 645 29.04 -22.90 -0.53
C VAL A 645 30.08 -23.20 0.55
N GLY A 646 30.98 -24.16 0.28
CA GLY A 646 32.11 -24.46 1.17
C GLY A 646 31.66 -24.82 2.60
N SER A 647 32.20 -24.13 3.61
CA SER A 647 31.84 -24.37 5.02
C SER A 647 30.42 -23.93 5.38
N GLY A 648 29.76 -23.09 4.58
CA GLY A 648 28.36 -22.69 4.79
C GLY A 648 27.39 -23.89 4.75
N ARG A 649 27.74 -24.96 4.04
CA ARG A 649 26.96 -26.21 4.02
C ARG A 649 26.83 -26.87 5.40
N GLN A 650 27.81 -26.66 6.29
CA GLN A 650 27.77 -27.21 7.65
C GLN A 650 26.63 -26.60 8.46
N LEU A 651 26.29 -25.33 8.23
CA LEU A 651 25.14 -24.67 8.85
C LEU A 651 23.83 -25.34 8.43
N LEU A 652 23.64 -25.61 7.13
CA LEU A 652 22.40 -26.23 6.63
C LEU A 652 22.21 -27.64 7.22
N SER A 653 23.30 -28.41 7.33
CA SER A 653 23.29 -29.73 7.95
C SER A 653 23.01 -29.67 9.45
N ALA A 654 23.62 -28.73 10.19
CA ALA A 654 23.35 -28.52 11.62
C ALA A 654 21.93 -28.00 11.88
N ALA A 655 21.38 -27.24 10.94
CA ALA A 655 19.99 -26.83 10.93
C ALA A 655 19.03 -27.98 10.57
N HIS A 656 19.53 -29.17 10.22
CA HIS A 656 18.72 -30.32 9.79
C HIS A 656 17.76 -29.96 8.65
N LEU A 657 18.21 -29.11 7.72
CA LEU A 657 17.44 -28.89 6.51
C LEU A 657 17.38 -30.19 5.70
N PRO A 658 16.22 -30.51 5.10
CA PRO A 658 16.12 -31.66 4.20
C PRO A 658 17.11 -31.56 3.04
N ASP A 659 17.71 -32.71 2.68
CA ASP A 659 18.70 -32.83 1.61
C ASP A 659 18.49 -34.17 0.86
N PRO A 660 18.19 -34.17 -0.44
CA PRO A 660 17.99 -33.01 -1.31
C PRO A 660 16.67 -32.27 -1.03
N ALA A 661 16.64 -30.97 -1.31
CA ALA A 661 15.44 -30.15 -1.29
C ALA A 661 15.41 -29.16 -2.47
N GLU A 662 14.27 -29.03 -3.13
CA GLU A 662 14.09 -28.06 -4.22
C GLU A 662 14.35 -26.64 -3.70
N GLY A 663 15.02 -25.81 -4.49
CA GLY A 663 15.40 -24.44 -4.14
C GLY A 663 16.48 -24.29 -3.05
N VAL A 664 17.14 -25.37 -2.66
CA VAL A 664 18.35 -25.36 -1.82
C VAL A 664 19.56 -25.64 -2.70
N CYS A 665 20.34 -24.60 -3.01
CA CYS A 665 21.47 -24.67 -3.95
C CYS A 665 22.80 -24.82 -3.19
N VAL A 666 23.42 -26.00 -3.25
CA VAL A 666 24.69 -26.27 -2.55
C VAL A 666 25.82 -26.62 -3.50
N GLY A 667 27.04 -26.19 -3.19
CA GLY A 667 28.23 -26.50 -4.00
C GLY A 667 29.54 -26.30 -3.26
N HIS A 668 30.66 -26.67 -3.88
CA HIS A 668 31.97 -26.22 -3.45
C HIS A 668 32.20 -24.77 -3.88
N VAL A 669 33.21 -24.10 -3.33
CA VAL A 669 33.55 -22.71 -3.74
C VAL A 669 33.93 -22.65 -5.23
N ALA A 670 34.47 -23.74 -5.79
CA ALA A 670 34.76 -23.86 -7.22
C ALA A 670 33.48 -23.86 -8.10
N ASP A 671 32.31 -24.19 -7.53
CA ASP A 671 31.03 -24.28 -8.24
C ASP A 671 30.19 -23.00 -8.09
N LEU A 672 30.78 -21.92 -7.58
CA LEU A 672 30.06 -20.70 -7.16
C LEU A 672 29.14 -20.13 -8.24
N ASP A 673 29.61 -20.06 -9.49
CA ASP A 673 28.83 -19.49 -10.60
C ASP A 673 27.58 -20.34 -10.90
N ALA A 674 27.71 -21.68 -10.83
CA ALA A 674 26.58 -22.58 -11.02
C ALA A 674 25.57 -22.45 -9.87
N VAL A 675 26.06 -22.34 -8.62
CA VAL A 675 25.22 -22.13 -7.44
C VAL A 675 24.49 -20.78 -7.51
N LEU A 676 25.17 -19.71 -7.90
CA LEU A 676 24.57 -18.38 -8.06
C LEU A 676 23.54 -18.35 -9.19
N GLY A 677 23.79 -19.04 -10.30
CA GLY A 677 22.85 -19.18 -11.40
C GLY A 677 21.56 -19.88 -10.98
N ALA A 678 21.68 -21.04 -10.32
CA ALA A 678 20.53 -21.78 -9.80
C ALA A 678 19.77 -20.98 -8.73
N PHE A 679 20.49 -20.39 -7.77
CA PHE A 679 19.90 -19.57 -6.70
C PHE A 679 19.13 -18.35 -7.24
N SER A 680 19.70 -17.65 -8.23
CA SER A 680 19.03 -16.50 -8.86
C SER A 680 17.80 -16.92 -9.66
N GLY A 681 17.85 -18.09 -10.31
CA GLY A 681 16.70 -18.68 -11.01
C GLY A 681 15.53 -18.95 -10.06
N GLU A 682 15.82 -19.55 -8.90
CA GLU A 682 14.80 -19.80 -7.86
C GLU A 682 14.27 -18.51 -7.25
N LEU A 683 15.13 -17.54 -6.95
CA LEU A 683 14.73 -16.23 -6.44
C LEU A 683 13.84 -15.45 -7.42
N GLY A 684 14.10 -15.57 -8.72
CA GLY A 684 13.23 -14.99 -9.75
C GLY A 684 11.79 -15.50 -9.68
N ARG A 685 11.56 -16.71 -9.14
CA ARG A 685 10.22 -17.32 -9.00
C ARG A 685 9.49 -16.89 -7.71
N HIS A 686 10.06 -15.94 -6.97
CA HIS A 686 9.59 -15.41 -5.67
C HIS A 686 9.67 -16.41 -4.51
N ARG A 687 9.05 -17.60 -4.63
CA ARG A 687 9.07 -18.67 -3.62
C ARG A 687 9.17 -20.05 -4.25
N VAL A 688 9.64 -21.00 -3.47
CA VAL A 688 9.78 -22.41 -3.86
C VAL A 688 8.52 -23.18 -3.43
N TRP A 689 7.42 -22.97 -4.16
CA TRP A 689 6.09 -23.47 -3.78
C TRP A 689 6.02 -24.99 -3.62
N ALA A 690 6.78 -25.75 -4.41
CA ALA A 690 6.84 -27.21 -4.32
C ALA A 690 7.37 -27.73 -2.96
N ARG A 691 8.02 -26.86 -2.17
CA ARG A 691 8.57 -27.21 -0.85
C ARG A 691 7.53 -27.12 0.27
N GLU A 692 6.34 -26.57 0.04
CA GLU A 692 5.36 -26.26 1.08
C GLU A 692 5.10 -27.42 2.07
N GLN A 693 4.88 -28.64 1.57
CA GLN A 693 4.68 -29.82 2.40
C GLN A 693 5.90 -30.15 3.27
N GLN A 694 7.10 -30.13 2.68
CA GLN A 694 8.35 -30.39 3.39
C GLN A 694 8.67 -29.28 4.42
N ALA A 695 8.31 -28.03 4.11
CA ALA A 695 8.47 -26.89 4.99
C ALA A 695 7.55 -26.95 6.22
N ALA A 696 6.34 -27.50 6.09
CA ALA A 696 5.39 -27.65 7.19
C ALA A 696 5.87 -28.59 8.31
N GLU A 697 6.71 -29.58 7.96
CA GLU A 697 7.27 -30.55 8.91
C GLU A 697 8.48 -30.01 9.69
N LEU A 698 9.08 -28.91 9.24
CA LEU A 698 10.30 -28.36 9.83
C LEU A 698 9.98 -27.48 11.07
N PRO A 699 10.53 -27.80 12.25
CA PRO A 699 10.35 -26.97 13.44
C PRO A 699 11.19 -25.69 13.32
N ALA A 700 10.52 -24.60 12.93
CA ALA A 700 11.10 -23.27 12.77
C ALA A 700 10.15 -22.18 13.28
#